data_AF-A0A7C2JW14-F1
#
_entry.id   AF-A0A7C2JW14-F1
#
_cell.length_a   1.000
_cell.length_b   1.000
_cell.length_c   1.000
_cell.angle_alpha   90.00
_cell.angle_beta   90.00
_cell.angle_gamma   90.00
#
_symmetry.space_group_name_H-M   'P 1'
#
loop_
_entity.id
_entity.type
_entity.pdbx_description
1 polymer ?
#
loop_
_entity_poly.entity_id
_entity_poly.type
_entity_poly.pdbx_seq_one_letter_code
_entity_poly.pdbx_strand_id
1 'polypeptide(L)'
;MMTPALDAHQSSRSTVAPATYAYLGNSRGNTAFFRRWSTLRPGVATRRTLVELKQGFKLGPFEVRPLTGEVAGCDGTQHLEPKVMEVLVALARQPGDVVEREQLLKRIWGARAAVADEPLTRCIAELRRALGDSRQTPAFIQTIPKRGYRLLCAVEPLAPSCELRLPAAAAATQAGAADLEHAASPLGANGAAQAGAPGARRRASRPALLGSGIVAVLAVAAIALWAATRGAPNGGNATPADRNTIAVLPFAAVGGNPDGAYFGEGLADEILSRLSVVEGLRVVARTSSFAVRESADDVRGIGQRLSVAHVLEGTVRRDRERVRIDVQLVDAERGFQLWSARYDGVLGDIFALQDEIANTIVAKLRDTVPSALAAPPIATSAPTANLAAYELLLRGRQYLDRRDEASLRRSIGLFEEAIALDAGYGQAYVELAKAYALLPSYSAEIQEEMFDQALATLAKGVAQDASLDASMQGVLALVAYARWDWITAEVAFRRALERAHNDSDLLVWYSQFLAAVGRTAESAEYALRAKQLDVLSPVVNHRLSVASMWIDADADAARYAEIAEELGMGPTPDAFIVLKLRQRDHTAVRPLLIGVQTMFARPTAWVDPLLDALASPERRAPAVEALARAEQARDVPPKYLFGAWLYLGEAERALEAGLRLTNDRPSFNVEFIFSREARGLRQHPRFGELVRAIGLHRYWDRFGWPPMCRKSGETIACA
;
A
#
# COMPACT_ATOMS: atom_id res chain seq x y z
N MET A 1 57.45 39.99 15.96
CA MET A 1 57.00 38.75 15.28
C MET A 1 56.54 37.78 16.36
N MET A 2 55.25 37.80 16.67
CA MET A 2 54.53 36.91 17.58
C MET A 2 53.03 37.20 17.40
N THR A 3 52.20 36.17 17.47
CA THR A 3 50.72 36.15 17.40
C THR A 3 50.00 37.21 18.24
N PRO A 4 48.77 37.64 17.85
CA PRO A 4 47.59 37.48 18.73
C PRO A 4 46.27 37.14 17.96
N ALA A 5 45.40 36.28 18.49
CA ALA A 5 44.27 36.53 19.42
C ALA A 5 43.02 37.15 18.77
N LEU A 6 41.92 36.40 18.77
CA LEU A 6 40.57 36.82 18.38
C LEU A 6 39.79 37.22 19.64
N ASP A 7 39.51 38.51 19.76
CA ASP A 7 38.69 39.09 20.83
C ASP A 7 37.20 38.99 20.52
N ALA A 8 36.45 38.72 21.59
CA ALA A 8 35.01 38.66 21.65
C ALA A 8 34.40 40.07 21.74
N HIS A 9 33.38 40.34 20.92
CA HIS A 9 32.47 41.47 21.16
C HIS A 9 31.05 40.95 21.46
N GLN A 10 30.70 41.04 22.75
CA GLN A 10 29.32 41.03 23.24
C GLN A 10 28.64 42.35 22.88
N SER A 11 27.39 42.28 22.42
CA SER A 11 26.45 43.42 22.43
C SER A 11 25.02 42.92 22.64
N SER A 12 24.51 43.26 23.82
CA SER A 12 23.11 43.48 24.25
C SER A 12 22.01 42.53 23.76
N ARG A 13 21.66 41.57 24.63
CA ARG A 13 20.32 40.96 24.66
C ARG A 13 19.30 42.01 25.13
N SER A 14 18.41 42.47 24.24
CA SER A 14 17.14 43.05 24.67
C SER A 14 16.15 41.91 24.92
N THR A 15 15.69 41.81 26.16
CA THR A 15 14.60 40.95 26.61
C THR A 15 13.28 41.37 25.97
N VAL A 16 12.91 40.68 24.88
CA VAL A 16 11.51 40.51 24.50
C VAL A 16 11.26 39.00 24.52
N ALA A 17 10.40 38.57 25.42
CA ALA A 17 10.04 37.17 25.59
C ALA A 17 9.50 36.61 24.25
N PRO A 18 10.11 35.55 23.67
CA PRO A 18 9.51 34.89 22.54
C PRO A 18 8.34 34.04 23.06
N ALA A 19 7.12 34.45 22.72
CA ALA A 19 5.98 33.55 22.75
C ALA A 19 6.28 32.37 21.81
N THR A 20 6.53 31.21 22.42
CA THR A 20 6.84 29.94 21.76
C THR A 20 5.73 29.52 20.79
N TYR A 21 5.97 29.70 19.49
CA TYR A 21 5.21 29.02 18.43
C TYR A 21 5.83 27.65 18.17
N ALA A 22 5.43 26.66 18.97
CA ALA A 22 5.80 25.26 18.79
C ALA A 22 4.67 24.53 18.05
N TYR A 23 4.68 24.50 16.72
CA TYR A 23 3.79 23.61 15.95
C TYR A 23 4.41 23.21 14.61
N LEU A 24 4.33 21.89 14.33
CA LEU A 24 4.76 21.15 13.13
C LEU A 24 6.22 20.66 13.07
N GLY A 25 6.77 20.32 14.24
CA GLY A 25 7.85 19.34 14.39
C GLY A 25 7.55 18.34 15.52
N ASN A 26 6.27 17.98 15.71
CA ASN A 26 5.86 17.12 16.85
C ASN A 26 4.98 15.96 16.37
N SER A 27 5.63 14.83 16.08
CA SER A 27 5.02 13.64 15.47
C SER A 27 4.49 12.62 16.47
N ARG A 28 4.30 13.00 17.75
CA ARG A 28 3.53 12.17 18.71
C ARG A 28 2.15 11.81 18.16
N GLY A 29 1.61 12.68 17.32
CA GLY A 29 0.39 12.41 16.60
C GLY A 29 0.53 11.37 15.49
N ASN A 30 1.59 11.39 14.66
CA ASN A 30 1.65 10.54 13.45
C ASN A 30 1.81 9.05 13.82
N THR A 31 2.58 8.74 14.87
CA THR A 31 2.70 7.36 15.36
C THR A 31 1.41 6.89 16.02
N ALA A 32 0.65 7.78 16.68
CA ALA A 32 -0.69 7.49 17.20
C ALA A 32 -1.74 7.38 16.09
N PHE A 33 -1.63 8.17 15.02
CA PHE A 33 -2.45 8.09 13.81
C PHE A 33 -2.26 6.71 13.17
N PHE A 34 -1.02 6.31 12.85
CA PHE A 34 -0.74 4.99 12.27
C PHE A 34 -0.98 3.82 13.24
N ARG A 35 -0.69 3.93 14.55
CA ARG A 35 -0.98 2.86 15.54
C ARG A 35 -2.46 2.73 15.86
N ARG A 36 -3.20 3.83 16.03
CA ARG A 36 -4.66 3.81 16.29
C ARG A 36 -5.44 3.44 15.02
N TRP A 37 -4.86 3.67 13.85
CA TRP A 37 -5.41 3.26 12.56
C TRP A 37 -5.05 1.82 12.15
N SER A 38 -3.85 1.34 12.46
CA SER A 38 -3.46 -0.07 12.23
C SER A 38 -4.18 -1.02 13.18
N THR A 39 -4.47 -0.58 14.42
CA THR A 39 -5.32 -1.31 15.37
C THR A 39 -6.81 -1.33 15.00
N LEU A 40 -7.22 -0.54 13.99
CA LEU A 40 -8.56 -0.58 13.39
C LEU A 40 -8.62 -1.41 12.08
N ARG A 41 -7.59 -2.19 11.73
CA ARG A 41 -7.61 -3.05 10.54
C ARG A 41 -7.76 -4.55 10.83
N PRO A 42 -8.90 -5.15 10.48
CA PRO A 42 -8.98 -6.51 9.93
C PRO A 42 -8.85 -6.45 8.40
N GLY A 43 -8.31 -7.50 7.77
CA GLY A 43 -8.04 -7.59 6.32
C GLY A 43 -9.27 -7.39 5.43
N VAL A 44 -9.05 -6.93 4.18
CA VAL A 44 -10.09 -6.41 3.26
C VAL A 44 -11.14 -7.47 2.89
N ALA A 45 -10.75 -8.74 2.70
CA ALA A 45 -11.71 -9.83 2.50
C ALA A 45 -12.54 -10.13 3.76
N THR A 46 -11.97 -9.90 4.94
CA THR A 46 -12.66 -10.06 6.23
C THR A 46 -13.57 -8.88 6.53
N ARG A 47 -13.29 -7.66 6.04
CA ARG A 47 -14.03 -6.41 6.34
C ARG A 47 -15.45 -6.40 5.80
N ARG A 48 -15.64 -6.86 4.57
CA ARG A 48 -16.98 -6.91 3.96
C ARG A 48 -17.89 -7.84 4.76
N THR A 49 -17.41 -9.04 5.05
CA THR A 49 -18.07 -10.02 5.93
C THR A 49 -18.25 -9.48 7.36
N LEU A 50 -17.30 -8.74 7.91
CA LEU A 50 -17.38 -8.18 9.27
C LEU A 50 -18.44 -7.10 9.43
N VAL A 51 -18.57 -6.21 8.45
CA VAL A 51 -19.56 -5.13 8.45
C VAL A 51 -20.95 -5.74 8.24
N GLU A 52 -21.08 -6.69 7.32
CA GLU A 52 -22.31 -7.45 7.05
C GLU A 52 -22.76 -8.26 8.28
N LEU A 53 -21.87 -9.03 8.90
CA LEU A 53 -22.19 -9.81 10.11
C LEU A 53 -22.54 -8.91 11.31
N LYS A 54 -21.96 -7.71 11.43
CA LYS A 54 -22.34 -6.77 12.50
C LYS A 54 -23.74 -6.20 12.32
N GLN A 55 -24.20 -6.02 11.08
CA GLN A 55 -25.56 -5.57 10.76
C GLN A 55 -26.61 -6.67 10.97
N GLY A 56 -26.18 -7.93 10.94
CA GLY A 56 -26.95 -9.11 11.32
C GLY A 56 -26.81 -10.24 10.31
N PHE A 57 -27.05 -11.47 10.74
CA PHE A 57 -26.87 -12.66 9.90
C PHE A 57 -27.79 -13.81 10.29
N LYS A 58 -28.05 -14.70 9.34
CA LYS A 58 -28.73 -15.97 9.55
C LYS A 58 -27.72 -17.07 9.84
N LEU A 59 -28.07 -17.91 10.81
CA LEU A 59 -27.32 -19.07 11.27
C LEU A 59 -28.28 -20.26 11.31
N GLY A 60 -28.46 -20.93 10.16
CA GLY A 60 -29.52 -21.94 10.01
C GLY A 60 -30.90 -21.32 10.28
N PRO A 61 -31.70 -21.84 11.23
CA PRO A 61 -33.03 -21.29 11.55
C PRO A 61 -32.98 -20.02 12.41
N PHE A 62 -31.79 -19.57 12.84
CA PHE A 62 -31.65 -18.44 13.75
C PHE A 62 -31.28 -17.16 13.02
N GLU A 63 -31.91 -16.05 13.40
CA GLU A 63 -31.53 -14.69 13.02
C GLU A 63 -30.73 -14.04 14.15
N VAL A 64 -29.49 -13.66 13.89
CA VAL A 64 -28.57 -13.08 14.88
C VAL A 64 -28.39 -11.59 14.60
N ARG A 65 -28.59 -10.76 15.63
CA ARG A 65 -28.44 -9.30 15.59
C ARG A 65 -27.36 -8.87 16.59
N PRO A 66 -26.08 -8.81 16.19
CA PRO A 66 -24.99 -8.59 17.14
C PRO A 66 -25.00 -7.24 17.84
N LEU A 67 -25.58 -6.20 17.23
CA LEU A 67 -25.69 -4.87 17.84
C LEU A 67 -26.70 -4.82 18.98
N THR A 68 -27.76 -5.63 18.90
CA THR A 68 -28.79 -5.72 19.95
C THR A 68 -28.56 -6.91 20.88
N GLY A 69 -27.58 -7.78 20.59
CA GLY A 69 -27.30 -8.98 21.38
C GLY A 69 -28.35 -10.08 21.21
N GLU A 70 -29.24 -9.98 20.22
CA GLU A 70 -30.40 -10.87 20.07
C GLU A 70 -30.12 -12.05 19.12
N VAL A 71 -30.68 -13.21 19.46
CA VAL A 71 -30.76 -14.40 18.62
C VAL A 71 -32.23 -14.83 18.58
N ALA A 72 -32.88 -14.66 17.44
CA ALA A 72 -34.27 -15.04 17.21
C ALA A 72 -34.35 -16.40 16.51
N GLY A 73 -35.09 -17.35 17.07
CA GLY A 73 -35.36 -18.66 16.48
C GLY A 73 -36.85 -19.02 16.55
N CYS A 74 -37.18 -20.26 16.18
CA CYS A 74 -38.56 -20.77 16.23
C CYS A 74 -39.15 -20.79 17.65
N ASP A 75 -38.32 -20.86 18.68
CA ASP A 75 -38.72 -20.93 20.10
C ASP A 75 -38.74 -19.55 20.79
N GLY A 76 -38.59 -18.47 20.02
CA GLY A 76 -38.58 -17.08 20.51
C GLY A 76 -37.23 -16.38 20.37
N THR A 77 -37.14 -15.17 20.93
CA THR A 77 -35.90 -14.36 20.91
C THR A 77 -35.17 -14.47 22.23
N GLN A 78 -33.87 -14.75 22.17
CA GLN A 78 -32.97 -14.83 23.31
C GLN A 78 -31.93 -13.73 23.24
N HIS A 79 -31.50 -13.22 24.40
CA HIS A 79 -30.46 -12.20 24.49
C HIS A 79 -29.16 -12.81 25.03
N LEU A 80 -28.06 -12.59 24.34
CA LEU A 80 -26.74 -13.10 24.72
C LEU A 80 -25.91 -12.02 25.43
N GLU A 81 -25.10 -12.44 26.41
CA GLU A 81 -24.08 -11.55 26.97
C GLU A 81 -23.14 -11.03 25.86
N PRO A 82 -22.64 -9.78 25.92
CA PRO A 82 -21.82 -9.19 24.86
C PRO A 82 -20.62 -10.07 24.47
N LYS A 83 -19.94 -10.69 25.44
CA LYS A 83 -18.79 -11.57 25.18
C LYS A 83 -19.19 -12.88 24.50
N VAL A 84 -20.37 -13.40 24.81
CA VAL A 84 -20.93 -14.63 24.21
C VAL A 84 -21.29 -14.35 22.75
N MET A 85 -21.88 -13.18 22.48
CA MET A 85 -22.14 -12.69 21.12
C MET A 85 -20.83 -12.46 20.33
N GLU A 86 -19.80 -11.91 20.95
CA GLU A 86 -18.49 -11.76 20.32
C GLU A 86 -17.85 -13.10 19.94
N VAL A 87 -17.99 -14.14 20.77
CA VAL A 87 -17.57 -15.51 20.44
C VAL A 87 -18.34 -16.04 19.23
N LEU A 88 -19.66 -15.85 19.19
CA LEU A 88 -20.49 -16.30 18.06
C LEU A 88 -20.10 -15.62 16.75
N VAL A 89 -19.93 -14.29 16.78
CA VAL A 89 -19.47 -13.52 15.61
C VAL A 89 -18.05 -13.93 15.19
N ALA A 90 -17.18 -14.28 16.14
CA ALA A 90 -15.83 -14.75 15.81
C ALA A 90 -15.85 -16.10 15.07
N LEU A 91 -16.74 -17.02 15.47
CA LEU A 91 -16.96 -18.29 14.79
C LEU A 91 -17.65 -18.10 13.42
N ALA A 92 -18.63 -17.21 13.34
CA ALA A 92 -19.38 -16.92 12.11
C ALA A 92 -18.56 -16.24 11.01
N ARG A 93 -17.38 -15.69 11.33
CA ARG A 93 -16.44 -15.13 10.34
C ARG A 93 -15.72 -16.19 9.51
N GLN A 94 -15.66 -17.42 9.99
CA GLN A 94 -14.97 -18.54 9.34
C GLN A 94 -15.82 -19.81 9.47
N PRO A 95 -17.04 -19.85 8.90
CA PRO A 95 -17.92 -21.00 9.01
C PRO A 95 -17.26 -22.22 8.34
N GLY A 96 -17.33 -23.38 8.98
CA GLY A 96 -16.68 -24.61 8.51
C GLY A 96 -15.21 -24.77 8.94
N ASP A 97 -14.49 -23.69 9.27
CA ASP A 97 -13.10 -23.76 9.72
C ASP A 97 -12.98 -23.95 11.24
N VAL A 98 -11.83 -24.49 11.68
CA VAL A 98 -11.53 -24.61 13.12
C VAL A 98 -10.89 -23.33 13.60
N VAL A 99 -11.57 -22.59 14.47
CA VAL A 99 -11.01 -21.42 15.16
C VAL A 99 -10.32 -21.88 16.44
N GLU A 100 -9.04 -21.57 16.57
CA GLU A 100 -8.21 -22.04 17.68
C GLU A 100 -8.58 -21.36 19.02
N ARG A 101 -8.42 -22.09 20.13
CA ARG A 101 -8.76 -21.55 21.47
C ARG A 101 -7.96 -20.30 21.81
N GLU A 102 -6.66 -20.33 21.57
CA GLU A 102 -5.76 -19.20 21.83
C GLU A 102 -6.14 -17.98 20.96
N GLN A 103 -6.53 -18.22 19.71
CA GLN A 103 -7.00 -17.17 18.81
C GLN A 103 -8.30 -16.53 19.32
N LEU A 104 -9.26 -17.32 19.80
CA LEU A 104 -10.52 -16.81 20.38
C LEU A 104 -10.25 -16.01 21.67
N LEU A 105 -9.40 -16.55 22.56
CA LEU A 105 -9.03 -15.89 23.82
C LEU A 105 -8.31 -14.55 23.57
N LYS A 106 -7.31 -14.56 22.69
CA LYS A 106 -6.55 -13.35 22.32
C LYS A 106 -7.42 -12.31 21.64
N ARG A 107 -8.37 -12.72 20.80
CA ARG A 107 -9.23 -11.81 20.04
C ARG A 107 -10.28 -11.11 20.90
N ILE A 108 -10.86 -11.81 21.87
CA ILE A 108 -12.01 -11.34 22.65
C ILE A 108 -11.58 -10.77 24.00
N TRP A 109 -10.53 -11.32 24.62
CA TRP A 109 -10.05 -10.89 25.94
C TRP A 109 -8.66 -10.22 25.94
N GLY A 110 -7.92 -10.25 24.81
CA GLY A 110 -6.63 -9.56 24.67
C GLY A 110 -5.48 -10.15 25.50
N ALA A 111 -4.36 -9.41 25.61
CA ALA A 111 -3.13 -9.86 26.28
C ALA A 111 -3.25 -10.06 27.81
N ARG A 112 -4.38 -9.72 28.42
CA ARG A 112 -4.66 -9.89 29.87
C ARG A 112 -5.24 -11.26 30.24
N ALA A 113 -5.49 -12.14 29.26
CA ALA A 113 -6.15 -13.43 29.46
C ALA A 113 -5.20 -14.63 29.65
N ALA A 114 -3.91 -14.39 29.88
CA ALA A 114 -3.02 -15.46 30.28
C ALA A 114 -3.54 -16.00 31.64
N VAL A 115 -3.88 -17.30 31.67
CA VAL A 115 -4.42 -18.06 32.81
C VAL A 115 -5.96 -18.11 32.91
N ALA A 116 -6.63 -18.80 31.97
CA ALA A 116 -7.63 -19.87 32.19
C ALA A 116 -8.60 -20.09 30.99
N ASP A 117 -8.86 -21.36 30.62
CA ASP A 117 -9.81 -21.79 29.57
C ASP A 117 -11.30 -21.68 29.97
N GLU A 118 -11.56 -21.35 31.23
CA GLU A 118 -12.88 -21.38 31.87
C GLU A 118 -13.87 -20.35 31.28
N PRO A 119 -13.48 -19.08 30.99
CA PRO A 119 -14.40 -18.10 30.42
C PRO A 119 -14.88 -18.46 29.01
N LEU A 120 -13.99 -19.00 28.17
CA LEU A 120 -14.35 -19.45 26.81
C LEU A 120 -15.26 -20.68 26.88
N THR A 121 -14.99 -21.61 27.80
CA THR A 121 -15.81 -22.80 28.00
C THR A 121 -17.24 -22.43 28.45
N ARG A 122 -17.39 -21.44 29.35
CA ARG A 122 -18.68 -20.88 29.75
C ARG A 122 -19.43 -20.28 28.56
N CYS A 123 -18.76 -19.44 27.76
CA CYS A 123 -19.39 -18.81 26.58
C CYS A 123 -19.89 -19.86 25.57
N ILE A 124 -19.12 -20.92 25.32
CA ILE A 124 -19.54 -22.00 24.41
C ILE A 124 -20.73 -22.79 24.99
N ALA A 125 -20.79 -22.99 26.30
CA ALA A 125 -21.93 -23.65 26.94
C ALA A 125 -23.21 -22.81 26.82
N GLU A 126 -23.11 -21.49 27.00
CA GLU A 126 -24.22 -20.55 26.81
C GLU A 126 -24.68 -20.48 25.35
N LEU A 127 -23.76 -20.44 24.39
CA LEU A 127 -24.10 -20.50 22.96
C LEU A 127 -24.82 -21.78 22.58
N ARG A 128 -24.36 -22.92 23.10
CA ARG A 128 -25.04 -24.20 22.83
C ARG A 128 -26.45 -24.22 23.36
N ARG A 129 -26.68 -23.67 24.56
CA ARG A 129 -28.03 -23.54 25.12
C ARG A 129 -28.91 -22.65 24.25
N ALA A 130 -28.37 -21.51 23.81
CA ALA A 130 -29.13 -20.55 23.00
C ALA A 130 -29.51 -21.09 21.62
N LEU A 131 -28.67 -21.95 21.03
CA LEU A 131 -28.89 -22.56 19.72
C LEU A 131 -29.58 -23.94 19.79
N GLY A 132 -29.93 -24.43 20.98
CA GLY A 132 -30.47 -25.79 21.15
C GLY A 132 -29.48 -26.91 20.77
N ASP A 133 -28.18 -26.65 20.88
CA ASP A 133 -27.09 -27.52 20.43
C ASP A 133 -26.54 -28.42 21.55
N SER A 134 -26.05 -29.61 21.21
CA SER A 134 -25.50 -30.59 22.17
C SER A 134 -24.03 -30.87 21.92
N ARG A 135 -23.24 -31.03 22.99
CA ARG A 135 -21.82 -31.43 22.87
C ARG A 135 -21.65 -32.85 22.33
N GLN A 136 -22.59 -33.75 22.63
CA GLN A 136 -22.51 -35.16 22.24
C GLN A 136 -22.94 -35.38 20.78
N THR A 137 -23.87 -34.55 20.29
CA THR A 137 -24.40 -34.56 18.92
C THR A 137 -24.47 -33.12 18.40
N PRO A 138 -23.33 -32.51 18.01
CA PRO A 138 -23.29 -31.09 17.64
C PRO A 138 -23.95 -30.85 16.29
N ALA A 139 -25.01 -30.05 16.27
CA ALA A 139 -25.67 -29.53 15.08
C ALA A 139 -25.07 -28.19 14.63
N PHE A 140 -24.59 -27.37 15.56
CA PHE A 140 -24.11 -26.02 15.28
C PHE A 140 -22.63 -25.81 15.63
N ILE A 141 -22.20 -26.18 16.85
CA ILE A 141 -20.84 -25.94 17.34
C ILE A 141 -20.13 -27.26 17.66
N GLN A 142 -19.21 -27.65 16.78
CA GLN A 142 -18.33 -28.81 16.99
C GLN A 142 -17.13 -28.42 17.85
N THR A 143 -16.85 -29.18 18.92
CA THR A 143 -15.59 -29.05 19.67
C THR A 143 -14.53 -29.96 19.06
N ILE A 144 -13.41 -29.38 18.65
CA ILE A 144 -12.22 -30.14 18.24
C ILE A 144 -11.30 -30.27 19.47
N PRO A 145 -11.10 -31.49 20.01
CA PRO A 145 -10.26 -31.70 21.19
C PRO A 145 -8.87 -31.09 21.00
N LYS A 146 -8.36 -30.39 22.02
CA LYS A 146 -7.04 -29.75 22.06
C LYS A 146 -6.74 -28.68 20.99
N ARG A 147 -7.65 -28.41 20.04
CA ARG A 147 -7.48 -27.37 19.02
C ARG A 147 -8.41 -26.16 19.18
N GLY A 148 -9.72 -26.37 19.17
CA GLY A 148 -10.65 -25.23 19.06
C GLY A 148 -12.10 -25.61 18.84
N TYR A 149 -12.84 -24.70 18.19
CA TYR A 149 -14.26 -24.84 17.89
C TYR A 149 -14.50 -24.57 16.41
N ARG A 150 -15.48 -25.27 15.84
CA ARG A 150 -15.91 -25.12 14.45
C ARG A 150 -17.41 -24.90 14.39
N LEU A 151 -17.83 -23.94 13.58
CA LEU A 151 -19.24 -23.71 13.27
C LEU A 151 -19.62 -24.58 12.06
N LEU A 152 -20.66 -25.40 12.20
CA LEU A 152 -21.04 -26.40 11.19
C LEU A 152 -22.01 -25.89 10.14
N CYS A 153 -22.71 -24.79 10.40
CA CYS A 153 -23.73 -24.24 9.51
C CYS A 153 -23.20 -23.09 8.66
N ALA A 154 -23.85 -22.90 7.49
CA ALA A 154 -23.62 -21.74 6.64
C ALA A 154 -24.12 -20.46 7.31
N VAL A 155 -23.44 -19.35 7.02
CA VAL A 155 -23.75 -18.03 7.55
C VAL A 155 -24.12 -17.11 6.39
N GLU A 156 -25.32 -16.52 6.44
CA GLU A 156 -25.83 -15.62 5.39
C GLU A 156 -26.10 -14.23 5.99
N PRO A 157 -25.58 -13.13 5.42
CA PRO A 157 -25.91 -11.78 5.89
C PRO A 157 -27.41 -11.47 5.79
N LEU A 158 -27.96 -10.74 6.77
CA LEU A 158 -29.29 -10.14 6.63
C LEU A 158 -29.21 -8.95 5.67
N ALA A 159 -30.09 -8.90 4.68
CA ALA A 159 -30.16 -7.74 3.77
C ALA A 159 -30.44 -6.46 4.57
N PRO A 160 -29.79 -5.32 4.26
CA PRO A 160 -30.06 -4.07 4.95
C PRO A 160 -31.51 -3.66 4.70
N SER A 161 -32.33 -3.60 5.75
CA SER A 161 -33.67 -3.01 5.70
C SER A 161 -33.53 -1.50 5.46
N CYS A 162 -33.67 -1.09 4.20
CA CYS A 162 -33.76 0.30 3.79
C CYS A 162 -35.18 0.83 4.08
N GLU A 163 -35.35 1.57 5.17
CA GLU A 163 -36.49 2.46 5.34
C GLU A 163 -36.03 3.88 5.70
N LEU A 164 -35.94 4.72 4.67
CA LEU A 164 -36.42 6.10 4.75
C LEU A 164 -37.02 6.45 3.38
N ARG A 165 -38.28 6.05 3.16
CA ARG A 165 -39.07 6.57 2.04
C ARG A 165 -39.70 7.88 2.47
N LEU A 166 -39.28 8.98 1.84
CA LEU A 166 -40.08 10.20 1.75
C LEU A 166 -40.41 10.45 0.27
N PRO A 167 -41.70 10.44 -0.11
CA PRO A 167 -42.15 11.17 -1.28
C PRO A 167 -43.06 12.35 -0.89
N ALA A 168 -42.64 13.52 -1.39
CA ALA A 168 -43.38 14.70 -1.84
C ALA A 168 -44.70 15.11 -1.15
N ALA A 169 -44.68 16.35 -0.63
CA ALA A 169 -45.89 17.12 -0.36
C ALA A 169 -46.46 17.72 -1.64
N ALA A 170 -47.77 17.51 -1.86
CA ALA A 170 -48.79 18.48 -2.28
C ALA A 170 -49.81 17.87 -3.26
N ALA A 171 -50.99 17.53 -2.74
CA ALA A 171 -52.29 18.02 -3.20
C ALA A 171 -53.41 17.17 -2.57
N ALA A 172 -54.16 17.79 -1.66
CA ALA A 172 -55.43 17.28 -1.17
C ALA A 172 -56.47 17.25 -2.29
N THR A 173 -57.33 16.24 -2.33
CA THR A 173 -58.81 16.37 -2.33
C THR A 173 -59.42 15.00 -1.99
N GLN A 174 -60.52 15.05 -1.23
CA GLN A 174 -61.17 13.97 -0.50
C GLN A 174 -62.10 13.10 -1.35
N ALA A 175 -62.46 11.97 -0.72
CA ALA A 175 -63.81 11.39 -0.60
C ALA A 175 -64.24 10.27 -1.56
N GLY A 176 -64.50 9.11 -0.96
CA GLY A 176 -65.88 8.63 -0.88
C GLY A 176 -66.26 7.50 -1.83
N ALA A 177 -66.35 6.30 -1.24
CA ALA A 177 -67.03 5.09 -1.70
C ALA A 177 -68.33 5.29 -2.50
N ALA A 178 -68.58 4.40 -3.48
CA ALA A 178 -69.68 3.42 -3.46
C ALA A 178 -69.87 2.72 -4.83
N ASP A 179 -69.84 1.38 -4.80
CA ASP A 179 -70.92 0.48 -5.23
C ASP A 179 -71.27 0.11 -6.70
N LEU A 180 -71.32 -1.23 -6.88
CA LEU A 180 -72.26 -2.10 -7.64
C LEU A 180 -72.12 -2.18 -9.19
N GLU A 181 -72.30 -3.32 -9.89
CA GLU A 181 -72.95 -4.59 -9.58
C GLU A 181 -72.69 -5.68 -10.68
N HIS A 182 -73.26 -6.87 -10.42
CA HIS A 182 -73.61 -8.03 -11.29
C HIS A 182 -72.63 -9.23 -11.35
N ALA A 183 -72.88 -10.33 -10.61
CA ALA A 183 -73.88 -11.42 -10.80
C ALA A 183 -73.46 -12.43 -11.91
N ALA A 184 -73.47 -13.76 -11.76
CA ALA A 184 -74.25 -14.64 -10.89
C ALA A 184 -73.55 -15.99 -10.58
N SER A 185 -74.03 -16.59 -9.48
CA SER A 185 -73.79 -17.91 -8.84
C SER A 185 -74.26 -19.13 -9.70
N PRO A 186 -74.33 -20.42 -9.25
CA PRO A 186 -74.21 -20.94 -7.87
C PRO A 186 -73.53 -22.33 -7.59
N LEU A 187 -73.32 -22.58 -6.28
CA LEU A 187 -73.59 -23.78 -5.43
C LEU A 187 -73.03 -25.17 -5.83
N GLY A 188 -72.52 -26.02 -4.93
CA GLY A 188 -72.39 -25.94 -3.47
C GLY A 188 -72.04 -27.31 -2.84
N ALA A 189 -71.68 -27.22 -1.56
CA ALA A 189 -71.78 -28.24 -0.49
C ALA A 189 -70.78 -29.41 -0.37
N ASN A 190 -69.99 -29.29 0.70
CA ASN A 190 -69.73 -30.27 1.78
C ASN A 190 -68.86 -31.51 1.54
N GLY A 191 -67.86 -31.63 2.43
CA GLY A 191 -67.80 -32.81 3.30
C GLY A 191 -66.50 -33.61 3.30
N ALA A 192 -65.74 -33.43 4.39
CA ALA A 192 -65.03 -34.45 5.16
C ALA A 192 -64.04 -35.42 4.47
N ALA A 193 -62.79 -35.34 4.96
CA ALA A 193 -61.91 -36.42 5.37
C ALA A 193 -62.30 -37.87 5.00
N GLN A 194 -61.40 -38.57 4.30
CA GLN A 194 -60.62 -39.70 4.83
C GLN A 194 -59.91 -40.48 3.71
N ALA A 195 -58.68 -40.88 4.03
CA ALA A 195 -58.03 -42.17 3.77
C ALA A 195 -58.14 -42.84 2.39
N GLY A 196 -56.98 -43.23 1.85
CA GLY A 196 -56.85 -44.47 1.09
C GLY A 196 -55.99 -44.37 -0.17
N ALA A 197 -54.68 -44.53 -0.03
CA ALA A 197 -53.98 -45.39 -0.98
C ALA A 197 -54.52 -46.82 -0.79
N PRO A 198 -54.66 -47.68 -1.81
CA PRO A 198 -53.50 -48.13 -2.59
C PRO A 198 -53.82 -48.56 -4.05
N GLY A 199 -52.81 -49.07 -4.75
CA GLY A 199 -53.04 -50.22 -5.65
C GLY A 199 -52.79 -49.99 -7.13
N ALA A 200 -51.51 -50.01 -7.47
CA ALA A 200 -50.92 -50.43 -8.75
C ALA A 200 -51.78 -51.33 -9.68
N ARG A 201 -51.75 -51.06 -11.00
CA ARG A 201 -50.99 -51.84 -12.03
C ARG A 201 -51.43 -51.54 -13.47
N ARG A 202 -50.41 -51.29 -14.32
CA ARG A 202 -50.30 -51.51 -15.79
C ARG A 202 -51.23 -50.64 -16.67
N ARG A 203 -50.81 -50.07 -17.80
CA ARG A 203 -49.88 -50.53 -18.84
C ARG A 203 -49.45 -49.32 -19.70
N ALA A 204 -48.19 -49.31 -20.10
CA ALA A 204 -47.59 -48.26 -20.92
C ALA A 204 -48.24 -48.11 -22.31
N SER A 205 -48.32 -46.87 -22.79
CA SER A 205 -48.10 -46.54 -24.20
C SER A 205 -47.54 -45.12 -24.30
N ARG A 206 -46.40 -44.96 -24.98
CA ARG A 206 -45.82 -43.66 -25.38
C ARG A 206 -46.27 -43.35 -26.81
N PRO A 207 -46.45 -42.07 -27.15
CA PRO A 207 -45.53 -41.42 -28.11
C PRO A 207 -45.04 -40.03 -27.63
N ALA A 208 -43.75 -39.73 -27.71
CA ALA A 208 -43.07 -38.88 -28.72
C ALA A 208 -43.46 -37.38 -28.60
N LEU A 209 -42.76 -36.50 -27.86
CA LEU A 209 -41.39 -35.97 -28.01
C LEU A 209 -41.10 -35.36 -29.41
N LEU A 210 -41.72 -34.22 -29.69
CA LEU A 210 -41.28 -33.23 -30.68
C LEU A 210 -41.46 -31.84 -30.03
N GLY A 211 -40.38 -31.31 -29.46
CA GLY A 211 -40.41 -30.01 -28.75
C GLY A 211 -39.15 -29.73 -27.92
N SER A 212 -38.28 -30.72 -27.70
CA SER A 212 -37.04 -30.56 -26.95
C SER A 212 -35.86 -30.03 -27.78
N GLY A 213 -35.90 -30.16 -29.12
CA GLY A 213 -34.79 -29.74 -29.98
C GLY A 213 -34.59 -28.22 -30.02
N ILE A 214 -35.69 -27.46 -30.10
CA ILE A 214 -35.61 -25.99 -30.19
C ILE A 214 -35.16 -25.39 -28.85
N VAL A 215 -35.64 -25.94 -27.72
CA VAL A 215 -35.21 -25.48 -26.39
C VAL A 215 -33.75 -25.82 -26.12
N ALA A 216 -33.27 -26.99 -26.55
CA ALA A 216 -31.87 -27.36 -26.41
C ALA A 216 -30.96 -26.50 -27.30
N VAL A 217 -31.36 -26.20 -28.54
CA VAL A 217 -30.60 -25.33 -29.44
C VAL A 217 -30.58 -23.88 -28.94
N LEU A 218 -31.71 -23.37 -28.42
CA LEU A 218 -31.77 -22.03 -27.81
C LEU A 218 -30.99 -21.95 -26.51
N ALA A 219 -30.97 -23.01 -25.70
CA ALA A 219 -30.15 -23.08 -24.50
C ALA A 219 -28.67 -23.15 -24.84
N VAL A 220 -28.27 -23.92 -25.85
CA VAL A 220 -26.87 -23.97 -26.32
C VAL A 220 -26.45 -22.65 -26.96
N ALA A 221 -27.32 -22.00 -27.74
CA ALA A 221 -27.07 -20.68 -28.29
C ALA A 221 -26.99 -19.61 -27.21
N ALA A 222 -27.83 -19.66 -26.17
CA ALA A 222 -27.77 -18.77 -25.03
C ALA A 222 -26.53 -19.02 -24.16
N ILE A 223 -26.09 -20.27 -23.99
CA ILE A 223 -24.85 -20.61 -23.29
C ILE A 223 -23.62 -20.20 -24.12
N ALA A 224 -23.65 -20.37 -25.44
CA ALA A 224 -22.58 -19.92 -26.33
C ALA A 224 -22.51 -18.39 -26.41
N LEU A 225 -23.65 -17.70 -26.42
CA LEU A 225 -23.72 -16.25 -26.38
C LEU A 225 -23.30 -15.73 -25.00
N TRP A 226 -23.73 -16.38 -23.91
CA TRP A 226 -23.30 -16.07 -22.55
C TRP A 226 -21.80 -16.33 -22.34
N ALA A 227 -21.23 -17.35 -22.98
CA ALA A 227 -19.79 -17.63 -23.00
C ALA A 227 -19.00 -16.71 -23.94
N ALA A 228 -19.66 -16.10 -24.94
CA ALA A 228 -19.07 -15.07 -25.80
C ALA A 228 -19.17 -13.66 -25.18
N THR A 229 -20.18 -13.40 -24.33
CA THR A 229 -20.41 -12.11 -23.65
C THR A 229 -19.83 -12.04 -22.25
N ARG A 230 -19.69 -13.19 -21.54
CA ARG A 230 -18.65 -13.31 -20.52
C ARG A 230 -17.37 -13.46 -21.28
N GLY A 231 -16.64 -12.36 -21.46
CA GLY A 231 -15.28 -12.45 -21.94
C GLY A 231 -14.62 -13.62 -21.22
N ALA A 232 -14.05 -14.56 -21.98
CA ALA A 232 -12.97 -15.38 -21.48
C ALA A 232 -12.10 -14.47 -20.61
N PRO A 233 -11.56 -14.92 -19.46
CA PRO A 233 -10.60 -14.11 -18.71
C PRO A 233 -9.66 -13.60 -19.79
N ASN A 234 -9.67 -12.28 -19.98
CA ASN A 234 -8.81 -11.68 -20.98
C ASN A 234 -7.43 -12.12 -20.48
N GLY A 235 -6.88 -13.17 -21.08
CA GLY A 235 -5.54 -13.10 -21.64
C GLY A 235 -5.59 -11.94 -22.61
N GLY A 236 -5.77 -10.73 -22.09
CA GLY A 236 -5.39 -9.52 -22.77
C GLY A 236 -3.96 -9.83 -23.07
N ASN A 237 -3.66 -9.95 -24.36
CA ASN A 237 -2.35 -10.28 -24.88
C ASN A 237 -1.34 -9.67 -23.90
N ALA A 238 -0.83 -10.50 -22.99
CA ALA A 238 0.15 -10.04 -22.04
C ALA A 238 1.27 -9.70 -22.99
N THR A 239 1.57 -8.40 -23.13
CA THR A 239 2.67 -7.98 -23.98
C THR A 239 3.82 -8.88 -23.57
N PRO A 240 4.34 -9.74 -24.46
CA PRO A 240 5.30 -10.75 -24.07
C PRO A 240 6.40 -10.05 -23.29
N ALA A 241 6.65 -10.50 -22.06
CA ALA A 241 7.68 -9.88 -21.24
C ALA A 241 8.96 -9.82 -22.07
N ASP A 242 9.60 -8.66 -22.12
CA ASP A 242 10.81 -8.53 -22.93
C ASP A 242 11.80 -9.61 -22.51
N ARG A 243 12.41 -10.27 -23.49
CA ARG A 243 13.31 -11.41 -23.24
C ARG A 243 14.47 -11.04 -22.30
N ASN A 244 14.83 -9.76 -22.18
CA ASN A 244 15.87 -9.29 -21.27
C ASN A 244 15.40 -9.07 -19.81
N THR A 245 14.31 -9.69 -19.36
CA THR A 245 13.79 -9.57 -17.99
C THR A 245 14.06 -10.81 -17.15
N ILE A 246 14.41 -10.63 -15.87
CA ILE A 246 14.64 -11.71 -14.91
C ILE A 246 14.13 -11.36 -13.50
N ALA A 247 13.55 -12.34 -12.81
CA ALA A 247 13.34 -12.29 -11.36
C ALA A 247 14.25 -13.30 -10.66
N VAL A 248 14.75 -12.95 -9.47
CA VAL A 248 15.55 -13.83 -8.62
C VAL A 248 14.77 -14.13 -7.35
N LEU A 249 14.27 -15.37 -7.23
CA LEU A 249 13.45 -15.78 -6.10
C LEU A 249 14.31 -16.12 -4.87
N PRO A 250 13.77 -15.99 -3.66
CA PRO A 250 14.43 -16.45 -2.44
C PRO A 250 14.85 -17.91 -2.55
N PHE A 251 16.12 -18.23 -2.30
CA PHE A 251 16.56 -19.62 -2.35
C PHE A 251 16.03 -20.40 -1.15
N ALA A 252 15.43 -21.56 -1.40
CA ALA A 252 14.82 -22.38 -0.38
C ALA A 252 15.88 -23.11 0.45
N ALA A 253 15.78 -23.02 1.78
CA ALA A 253 16.67 -23.74 2.67
C ALA A 253 16.27 -25.19 2.85
N VAL A 254 17.20 -26.11 2.60
CA VAL A 254 17.00 -27.54 2.83
C VAL A 254 17.14 -27.84 4.32
N GLY A 255 16.10 -28.40 4.95
CA GLY A 255 16.13 -28.85 6.34
C GLY A 255 15.46 -27.93 7.37
N GLY A 256 14.81 -26.84 6.96
CA GLY A 256 13.87 -26.09 7.80
C GLY A 256 14.48 -25.26 8.96
N ASN A 257 15.80 -25.13 9.06
CA ASN A 257 16.44 -24.24 10.03
C ASN A 257 16.25 -22.76 9.60
N PRO A 258 15.74 -21.87 10.48
CA PRO A 258 15.66 -20.43 10.24
C PRO A 258 16.95 -19.79 9.72
N ASP A 259 18.12 -20.21 10.21
CA ASP A 259 19.41 -19.66 9.77
C ASP A 259 19.69 -19.95 8.29
N GLY A 260 19.29 -21.14 7.82
CA GLY A 260 19.43 -21.52 6.42
C GLY A 260 18.50 -20.71 5.52
N ALA A 261 17.27 -20.43 5.96
CA ALA A 261 16.31 -19.63 5.20
C ALA A 261 16.79 -18.20 5.03
N TYR A 262 17.33 -17.62 6.10
CA TYR A 262 17.94 -16.30 6.08
C TYR A 262 19.13 -16.24 5.10
N PHE A 263 20.02 -17.23 5.16
CA PHE A 263 21.16 -17.31 4.25
C PHE A 263 20.73 -17.44 2.78
N GLY A 264 19.74 -18.28 2.48
CA GLY A 264 19.21 -18.44 1.12
C GLY A 264 18.58 -17.17 0.56
N GLU A 265 17.85 -16.42 1.38
CA GLU A 265 17.33 -15.09 1.04
C GLU A 265 18.46 -14.09 0.76
N GLY A 266 19.46 -14.03 1.64
CA GLY A 266 20.60 -13.13 1.49
C GLY A 266 21.40 -13.41 0.21
N LEU A 267 21.64 -14.69 -0.09
CA LEU A 267 22.32 -15.11 -1.31
C LEU A 267 21.54 -14.71 -2.58
N ALA A 268 20.22 -14.92 -2.59
CA ALA A 268 19.37 -14.55 -3.71
C ALA A 268 19.35 -13.03 -3.93
N ASP A 269 19.28 -12.24 -2.86
CA ASP A 269 19.30 -10.77 -2.90
C ASP A 269 20.61 -10.23 -3.48
N GLU A 270 21.71 -10.91 -3.21
CA GLU A 270 23.03 -10.48 -3.66
C GLU A 270 23.30 -10.86 -5.11
N ILE A 271 22.81 -12.02 -5.55
CA ILE A 271 22.76 -12.34 -6.98
C ILE A 271 21.88 -11.32 -7.72
N LEU A 272 20.71 -10.97 -7.17
CA LEU A 272 19.82 -9.94 -7.72
C LEU A 272 20.57 -8.60 -7.85
N SER A 273 21.26 -8.15 -6.80
CA SER A 273 22.03 -6.90 -6.80
C SER A 273 23.13 -6.91 -7.87
N ARG A 274 23.88 -8.00 -8.01
CA ARG A 274 24.91 -8.15 -9.06
C ARG A 274 24.33 -8.14 -10.47
N LEU A 275 23.16 -8.74 -10.68
CA LEU A 275 22.47 -8.70 -11.98
C LEU A 275 21.89 -7.31 -12.28
N SER A 276 21.52 -6.53 -11.26
CA SER A 276 20.86 -5.23 -11.43
C SER A 276 21.73 -4.18 -12.14
N VAL A 277 23.06 -4.29 -12.04
CA VAL A 277 24.00 -3.37 -12.71
C VAL A 277 24.34 -3.78 -14.15
N VAL A 278 23.82 -4.92 -14.62
CA VAL A 278 24.06 -5.38 -16.00
C VAL A 278 23.26 -4.51 -16.97
N GLU A 279 23.98 -3.81 -17.85
CA GLU A 279 23.35 -2.97 -18.87
C GLU A 279 22.49 -3.81 -19.82
N GLY A 280 21.29 -3.33 -20.09
CA GLY A 280 20.32 -3.98 -20.97
C GLY A 280 19.64 -5.22 -20.37
N LEU A 281 19.95 -5.64 -19.14
CA LEU A 281 19.16 -6.59 -18.36
C LEU A 281 18.19 -5.83 -17.46
N ARG A 282 16.91 -6.21 -17.44
CA ARG A 282 15.92 -5.69 -16.48
C ARG A 282 15.71 -6.71 -15.37
N VAL A 283 16.03 -6.33 -14.14
CA VAL A 283 15.94 -7.21 -12.97
C VAL A 283 14.77 -6.77 -12.10
N VAL A 284 13.87 -7.69 -11.76
CA VAL A 284 12.77 -7.40 -10.83
C VAL A 284 13.32 -7.15 -9.44
N ALA A 285 12.89 -6.04 -8.85
CA ALA A 285 13.30 -5.61 -7.53
C ALA A 285 12.98 -6.64 -6.46
N ARG A 286 13.78 -6.60 -5.39
CA ARG A 286 13.72 -7.50 -4.24
C ARG A 286 12.30 -7.62 -3.66
N THR A 287 11.63 -6.50 -3.41
CA THR A 287 10.28 -6.48 -2.80
C THR A 287 9.28 -7.32 -3.59
N SER A 288 9.27 -7.18 -4.92
CA SER A 288 8.42 -7.99 -5.79
C SER A 288 8.87 -9.45 -5.89
N SER A 289 10.15 -9.70 -6.11
CA SER A 289 10.71 -11.05 -6.24
C SER A 289 10.48 -11.89 -4.97
N PHE A 290 10.51 -11.28 -3.79
CA PHE A 290 10.39 -11.98 -2.52
C PHE A 290 8.93 -12.13 -2.08
N ALA A 291 8.02 -11.26 -2.57
CA ALA A 291 6.59 -11.33 -2.27
C ALA A 291 5.88 -12.56 -2.89
N VAL A 292 6.47 -13.21 -3.90
CA VAL A 292 5.89 -14.40 -4.55
C VAL A 292 6.31 -15.73 -3.93
N ARG A 293 7.19 -15.70 -2.91
CA ARG A 293 7.75 -16.90 -2.27
C ARG A 293 6.70 -17.89 -1.76
N GLU A 294 5.63 -17.38 -1.15
CA GLU A 294 4.58 -18.21 -0.54
C GLU A 294 3.43 -18.51 -1.51
N SER A 295 3.58 -18.16 -2.80
CA SER A 295 2.54 -18.45 -3.78
C SER A 295 2.50 -19.92 -4.13
N ALA A 296 1.30 -20.45 -4.33
CA ALA A 296 1.09 -21.80 -4.88
C ALA A 296 1.25 -21.83 -6.41
N ASP A 297 1.73 -20.73 -7.00
CA ASP A 297 1.84 -20.56 -8.45
C ASP A 297 3.02 -21.38 -8.98
N ASP A 298 2.86 -21.93 -10.17
CA ASP A 298 4.01 -22.46 -10.92
C ASP A 298 4.86 -21.29 -11.47
N VAL A 299 6.05 -21.60 -12.01
CA VAL A 299 6.97 -20.58 -12.54
C VAL A 299 6.32 -19.70 -13.62
N ARG A 300 5.31 -20.21 -14.34
CA ARG A 300 4.56 -19.42 -15.33
C ARG A 300 3.65 -18.40 -14.67
N GLY A 301 2.94 -18.79 -13.62
CA GLY A 301 2.16 -17.86 -12.80
C GLY A 301 3.04 -16.79 -12.18
N ILE A 302 4.22 -17.16 -11.68
CA ILE A 302 5.21 -16.21 -11.16
C ILE A 302 5.69 -15.25 -12.27
N GLY A 303 6.03 -15.77 -13.44
CA GLY A 303 6.44 -14.98 -14.61
C GLY A 303 5.40 -13.94 -15.02
N GLN A 304 4.13 -14.32 -15.06
CA GLN A 304 3.01 -13.42 -15.36
C GLN A 304 2.84 -12.34 -14.29
N ARG A 305 2.84 -12.74 -13.01
CA ARG A 305 2.65 -11.81 -11.88
C ARG A 305 3.77 -10.78 -11.77
N LEU A 306 5.00 -11.18 -12.06
CA LEU A 306 6.18 -10.30 -12.04
C LEU A 306 6.46 -9.65 -13.40
N SER A 307 5.75 -10.03 -14.45
CA SER A 307 5.97 -9.59 -15.83
C SER A 307 7.41 -9.82 -16.33
N VAL A 308 7.92 -11.05 -16.12
CA VAL A 308 9.29 -11.46 -16.51
C VAL A 308 9.31 -12.66 -17.46
N ALA A 309 10.34 -12.69 -18.31
CA ALA A 309 10.62 -13.80 -19.23
C ALA A 309 11.45 -14.91 -18.57
N HIS A 310 12.24 -14.59 -17.55
CA HIS A 310 13.13 -15.53 -16.87
C HIS A 310 12.94 -15.50 -15.35
N VAL A 311 13.05 -16.66 -14.72
CA VAL A 311 13.04 -16.81 -13.26
C VAL A 311 14.27 -17.60 -12.85
N LEU A 312 15.04 -17.06 -11.91
CA LEU A 312 16.10 -17.76 -11.20
C LEU A 312 15.57 -18.23 -9.85
N GLU A 313 15.68 -19.54 -9.62
CA GLU A 313 15.32 -20.14 -8.34
C GLU A 313 16.40 -21.13 -7.91
N GLY A 314 16.40 -21.48 -6.63
CA GLY A 314 17.44 -22.35 -6.11
C GLY A 314 17.16 -22.86 -4.71
N THR A 315 18.00 -23.80 -4.29
CA THR A 315 18.02 -24.30 -2.92
C THR A 315 19.40 -24.13 -2.32
N VAL A 316 19.44 -23.88 -1.02
CA VAL A 316 20.68 -23.85 -0.26
C VAL A 316 20.65 -24.89 0.85
N ARG A 317 21.76 -25.61 0.99
CA ARG A 317 22.06 -26.40 2.18
C ARG A 317 23.36 -25.91 2.81
N ARG A 318 23.27 -25.42 4.04
CA ARG A 318 24.42 -25.00 4.85
C ARG A 318 24.64 -26.00 5.97
N ASP A 319 25.85 -26.53 6.08
CA ASP A 319 26.32 -27.36 7.19
C ASP A 319 27.64 -26.79 7.73
N ARG A 320 27.54 -26.03 8.83
CA ARG A 320 28.64 -25.27 9.42
C ARG A 320 29.33 -24.35 8.39
N GLU A 321 30.53 -24.75 7.97
CA GLU A 321 31.39 -24.06 7.00
C GLU A 321 31.11 -24.48 5.55
N ARG A 322 30.38 -25.58 5.30
CA ARG A 322 30.11 -26.05 3.93
C ARG A 322 28.77 -25.52 3.43
N VAL A 323 28.77 -25.04 2.20
CA VAL A 323 27.57 -24.57 1.51
C VAL A 323 27.41 -25.35 0.21
N ARG A 324 26.19 -25.84 -0.03
CA ARG A 324 25.76 -26.36 -1.32
C ARG A 324 24.62 -25.50 -1.83
N ILE A 325 24.74 -25.06 -3.08
CA ILE A 325 23.74 -24.25 -3.77
C ILE A 325 23.37 -24.98 -5.05
N ASP A 326 22.09 -25.34 -5.19
CA ASP A 326 21.53 -25.82 -6.45
C ASP A 326 20.74 -24.66 -7.06
N VAL A 327 21.11 -24.21 -8.26
CA VAL A 327 20.50 -23.05 -8.95
C VAL A 327 19.93 -23.50 -10.28
N GLN A 328 18.76 -22.96 -10.65
CA GLN A 328 18.16 -23.16 -11.96
C GLN A 328 17.61 -21.86 -12.55
N LEU A 329 17.79 -21.73 -13.86
CA LEU A 329 17.25 -20.66 -14.69
C LEU A 329 16.12 -21.24 -15.54
N VAL A 330 14.94 -20.64 -15.46
CA VAL A 330 13.70 -21.15 -16.09
C VAL A 330 13.14 -20.09 -17.05
N ASP A 331 12.69 -20.53 -18.23
CA ASP A 331 11.87 -19.72 -19.15
C ASP A 331 10.47 -19.62 -18.54
N ALA A 332 10.12 -18.44 -18.05
CA ALA A 332 8.88 -18.21 -17.32
C ALA A 332 7.64 -18.13 -18.22
N GLU A 333 7.84 -17.96 -19.54
CA GLU A 333 6.74 -17.99 -20.51
C GLU A 333 6.34 -19.44 -20.80
N ARG A 334 7.33 -20.31 -21.01
CA ARG A 334 7.11 -21.70 -21.44
C ARG A 334 7.13 -22.71 -20.28
N GLY A 335 7.71 -22.35 -19.15
CA GLY A 335 7.88 -23.20 -17.97
C GLY A 335 8.99 -24.25 -18.08
N PHE A 336 9.92 -24.11 -19.04
CA PHE A 336 11.02 -25.07 -19.24
C PHE A 336 12.30 -24.57 -18.57
N GLN A 337 13.05 -25.49 -17.97
CA GLN A 337 14.38 -25.22 -17.44
C GLN A 337 15.35 -24.95 -18.60
N LEU A 338 15.98 -23.78 -18.60
CA LEU A 338 17.02 -23.40 -19.57
C LEU A 338 18.40 -23.91 -19.14
N TRP A 339 18.66 -23.88 -17.83
CA TRP A 339 19.95 -24.26 -17.26
C TRP A 339 19.79 -24.60 -15.77
N SER A 340 20.62 -25.51 -15.27
CA SER A 340 20.82 -25.71 -13.84
C SER A 340 22.27 -26.08 -13.55
N ALA A 341 22.72 -25.76 -12.34
CA ALA A 341 24.02 -26.19 -11.84
C ALA A 341 24.01 -26.35 -10.32
N ARG A 342 24.98 -27.13 -9.85
CA ARG A 342 25.30 -27.30 -8.44
C ARG A 342 26.65 -26.67 -8.15
N TYR A 343 26.70 -25.90 -7.08
CA TYR A 343 27.90 -25.29 -6.54
C TYR A 343 28.12 -25.84 -5.13
N ASP A 344 29.30 -26.38 -4.90
CA ASP A 344 29.77 -26.85 -3.58
C ASP A 344 30.96 -25.99 -3.18
N GLY A 345 30.90 -25.39 -1.98
CA GLY A 345 31.95 -24.48 -1.52
C GLY A 345 32.04 -24.40 0.00
N VAL A 346 32.92 -23.53 0.46
CA VAL A 346 33.02 -23.14 1.88
C VAL A 346 32.49 -21.73 2.07
N LEU A 347 31.98 -21.45 3.27
CA LEU A 347 31.30 -20.20 3.61
C LEU A 347 32.23 -18.98 3.49
N GLY A 348 33.53 -19.16 3.77
CA GLY A 348 34.55 -18.12 3.58
C GLY A 348 34.72 -17.65 2.12
N ASP A 349 34.38 -18.49 1.14
CA ASP A 349 34.50 -18.19 -0.29
C ASP A 349 33.14 -17.79 -0.92
N ILE A 350 32.15 -17.45 -0.10
CA ILE A 350 30.78 -17.21 -0.57
C ILE A 350 30.69 -16.09 -1.62
N PHE A 351 31.54 -15.07 -1.52
CA PHE A 351 31.56 -13.96 -2.48
C PHE A 351 32.04 -14.41 -3.87
N ALA A 352 33.08 -15.25 -3.92
CA ALA A 352 33.55 -15.83 -5.17
C ALA A 352 32.48 -16.72 -5.81
N LEU A 353 31.75 -17.46 -4.98
CA LEU A 353 30.65 -18.31 -5.43
C LEU A 353 29.47 -17.50 -5.98
N GLN A 354 29.11 -16.40 -5.33
CA GLN A 354 28.11 -15.46 -5.83
C GLN A 354 28.52 -14.85 -7.18
N ASP A 355 29.79 -14.47 -7.31
CA ASP A 355 30.35 -13.92 -8.54
C ASP A 355 30.33 -14.93 -9.68
N GLU A 356 30.69 -16.18 -9.40
CA GLU A 356 30.62 -17.29 -10.36
C GLU A 356 29.18 -17.54 -10.83
N ILE A 357 28.23 -17.62 -9.88
CA ILE A 357 26.81 -17.82 -10.18
C ILE A 357 26.28 -16.67 -11.03
N ALA A 358 26.49 -15.42 -10.63
CA ALA A 358 25.97 -14.25 -11.34
C ALA A 358 26.55 -14.16 -12.76
N ASN A 359 27.86 -14.32 -12.93
CA ASN A 359 28.49 -14.30 -14.26
C ASN A 359 28.03 -15.46 -15.15
N THR A 360 27.81 -16.64 -14.57
CA THR A 360 27.27 -17.79 -15.31
C THR A 360 25.85 -17.53 -15.79
N ILE A 361 25.00 -16.93 -14.94
CA ILE A 361 23.63 -16.55 -15.32
C ILE A 361 23.65 -15.53 -16.46
N VAL A 362 24.49 -14.49 -16.37
CA VAL A 362 24.63 -13.50 -17.44
C VAL A 362 25.08 -14.16 -18.74
N ALA A 363 26.04 -15.10 -18.69
CA ALA A 363 26.46 -15.84 -19.88
C ALA A 363 25.32 -16.66 -20.50
N LYS A 364 24.52 -17.34 -19.67
CA LYS A 364 23.35 -18.11 -20.15
C LYS A 364 22.24 -17.22 -20.72
N LEU A 365 22.02 -16.05 -20.14
CA LEU A 365 21.07 -15.08 -20.68
C LEU A 365 21.57 -14.48 -22.00
N ARG A 366 22.89 -14.25 -22.16
CA ARG A 366 23.47 -13.82 -23.45
C ARG A 366 23.21 -14.80 -24.58
N ASP A 367 23.25 -16.11 -24.30
CA ASP A 367 22.91 -17.14 -25.31
C ASP A 367 21.46 -16.98 -25.81
N THR A 368 20.58 -16.41 -24.98
CA THR A 368 19.14 -16.27 -25.25
C THR A 368 18.77 -14.88 -25.78
N VAL A 369 19.51 -13.83 -25.38
CA VAL A 369 19.27 -12.43 -25.74
C VAL A 369 20.57 -11.69 -26.11
N PRO A 370 21.25 -12.07 -27.21
CA PRO A 370 22.60 -11.58 -27.51
C PRO A 370 22.66 -10.07 -27.76
N SER A 371 21.60 -9.49 -28.33
CA SER A 371 21.54 -8.07 -28.72
C SER A 371 21.34 -7.11 -27.56
N ALA A 372 20.90 -7.59 -26.39
CA ALA A 372 20.57 -6.75 -25.23
C ALA A 372 21.71 -6.68 -24.20
N LEU A 373 22.64 -7.65 -24.16
CA LEU A 373 23.59 -7.82 -23.07
C LEU A 373 25.04 -7.61 -23.54
N ALA A 374 25.39 -6.37 -23.87
CA ALA A 374 26.72 -5.98 -24.38
C ALA A 374 27.77 -5.72 -23.28
N ALA A 375 27.39 -5.75 -22.00
CA ALA A 375 28.26 -5.38 -20.89
C ALA A 375 29.42 -6.37 -20.65
N PRO A 376 30.58 -5.94 -20.13
CA PRO A 376 31.64 -6.82 -19.62
C PRO A 376 31.15 -7.70 -18.45
N PRO A 377 31.89 -8.76 -18.06
CA PRO A 377 31.56 -9.54 -16.86
C PRO A 377 31.45 -8.65 -15.62
N ILE A 378 30.59 -9.06 -14.68
CA ILE A 378 30.36 -8.33 -13.43
C ILE A 378 31.69 -8.33 -12.67
N ALA A 379 32.19 -7.14 -12.33
CA ALA A 379 33.45 -6.99 -11.62
C ALA A 379 33.38 -7.73 -10.27
N THR A 380 34.34 -8.62 -10.05
CA THR A 380 34.42 -9.46 -8.85
C THR A 380 35.14 -8.71 -7.74
N SER A 381 34.42 -8.35 -6.68
CA SER A 381 35.01 -7.90 -5.43
C SER A 381 34.15 -8.35 -4.25
N ALA A 382 34.81 -8.92 -3.23
CA ALA A 382 34.17 -9.15 -1.95
C ALA A 382 33.81 -7.79 -1.32
N PRO A 383 32.53 -7.54 -0.97
CA PRO A 383 32.10 -6.27 -0.40
C PRO A 383 32.68 -6.03 1.00
N THR A 384 33.12 -7.09 1.69
CA THR A 384 33.80 -7.07 2.99
C THR A 384 34.58 -8.37 3.18
N ALA A 385 35.62 -8.34 4.02
CA ALA A 385 36.31 -9.56 4.48
C ALA A 385 35.62 -10.19 5.71
N ASN A 386 34.63 -9.51 6.30
CA ASN A 386 33.94 -9.94 7.52
C ASN A 386 32.52 -10.41 7.19
N LEU A 387 32.33 -11.73 7.19
CA LEU A 387 31.04 -12.33 6.89
C LEU A 387 29.94 -11.95 7.90
N ALA A 388 30.27 -11.71 9.17
CA ALA A 388 29.28 -11.30 10.16
C ALA A 388 28.78 -9.86 9.88
N ALA A 389 29.67 -8.96 9.47
CA ALA A 389 29.30 -7.62 9.03
C ALA A 389 28.39 -7.68 7.78
N TYR A 390 28.72 -8.58 6.85
CA TYR A 390 27.89 -8.86 5.68
C TYR A 390 26.49 -9.37 6.04
N GLU A 391 26.40 -10.38 6.90
CA GLU A 391 25.10 -10.90 7.36
C GLU A 391 24.26 -9.82 8.06
N LEU A 392 24.87 -8.91 8.82
CA LEU A 392 24.17 -7.79 9.44
C LEU A 392 23.63 -6.77 8.42
N LEU A 393 24.42 -6.43 7.39
CA LEU A 393 23.97 -5.55 6.31
C LEU A 393 22.72 -6.10 5.63
N LEU A 394 22.75 -7.38 5.24
CA LEU A 394 21.62 -8.03 4.59
C LEU A 394 20.35 -7.96 5.46
N ARG A 395 20.49 -8.23 6.77
CA ARG A 395 19.42 -8.13 7.77
C ARG A 395 18.86 -6.71 7.82
N GLY A 396 19.76 -5.72 7.87
CA GLY A 396 19.42 -4.31 7.90
C GLY A 396 18.57 -3.91 6.70
N ARG A 397 18.95 -4.32 5.48
CA ARG A 397 18.18 -4.06 4.25
C ARG A 397 16.77 -4.64 4.32
N GLN A 398 16.60 -5.87 4.80
CA GLN A 398 15.27 -6.47 4.96
C GLN A 398 14.33 -5.64 5.86
N TYR A 399 14.88 -5.03 6.92
CA TYR A 399 14.10 -4.14 7.77
C TYR A 399 13.88 -2.76 7.12
N LEU A 400 14.89 -2.23 6.43
CA LEU A 400 14.80 -0.95 5.72
C LEU A 400 13.68 -0.95 4.66
N ASP A 401 13.48 -2.08 3.97
CA ASP A 401 12.44 -2.27 2.93
C ASP A 401 11.01 -2.21 3.47
N ARG A 402 10.78 -2.47 4.76
CA ARG A 402 9.44 -2.48 5.36
C ARG A 402 8.85 -1.08 5.50
N ARG A 403 9.70 -0.05 5.51
CA ARG A 403 9.30 1.37 5.53
C ARG A 403 8.32 1.70 6.67
N ASP A 404 8.68 1.30 7.89
CA ASP A 404 8.00 1.69 9.13
C ASP A 404 9.02 2.13 10.19
N GLU A 405 8.60 2.91 11.19
CA GLU A 405 9.50 3.47 12.21
C GLU A 405 10.31 2.40 12.93
N ALA A 406 9.67 1.30 13.37
CA ALA A 406 10.32 0.28 14.18
C ALA A 406 11.36 -0.47 13.35
N SER A 407 11.02 -0.82 12.10
CA SER A 407 11.94 -1.50 11.19
C SER A 407 13.11 -0.59 10.77
N LEU A 408 12.87 0.70 10.47
CA LEU A 408 13.95 1.64 10.15
C LEU A 408 14.94 1.81 11.31
N ARG A 409 14.45 1.98 12.54
CA ARG A 409 15.32 2.02 13.73
C ARG A 409 16.09 0.72 13.92
N ARG A 410 15.47 -0.43 13.65
CA ARG A 410 16.16 -1.72 13.72
C ARG A 410 17.25 -1.83 12.65
N SER A 411 17.01 -1.35 11.44
CA SER A 411 18.00 -1.32 10.36
C SER A 411 19.21 -0.45 10.72
N ILE A 412 19.00 0.72 11.32
CA ILE A 412 20.07 1.62 11.80
C ILE A 412 21.02 0.87 12.73
N GLY A 413 20.48 0.21 13.78
CA GLY A 413 21.32 -0.55 14.72
C GLY A 413 22.10 -1.69 14.06
N LEU A 414 21.49 -2.39 13.11
CA LEU A 414 22.17 -3.47 12.37
C LEU A 414 23.31 -2.95 11.49
N PHE A 415 23.13 -1.80 10.84
CA PHE A 415 24.19 -1.20 10.03
C PHE A 415 25.31 -0.61 10.91
N GLU A 416 24.99 -0.03 12.05
CA GLU A 416 25.98 0.42 13.05
C GLU A 416 26.81 -0.76 13.57
N GLU A 417 26.19 -1.90 13.88
CA GLU A 417 26.88 -3.14 14.26
C GLU A 417 27.77 -3.67 13.12
N ALA A 418 27.30 -3.63 11.86
CA ALA A 418 28.08 -4.04 10.70
C ALA A 418 29.36 -3.19 10.54
N ILE A 419 29.23 -1.86 10.66
CA ILE A 419 30.36 -0.92 10.61
C ILE A 419 31.33 -1.14 11.77
N ALA A 420 30.82 -1.48 12.97
CA ALA A 420 31.68 -1.79 14.12
C ALA A 420 32.52 -3.06 13.91
N LEU A 421 32.00 -4.04 13.16
CA LEU A 421 32.71 -5.28 12.83
C LEU A 421 33.69 -5.13 11.67
N ASP A 422 33.40 -4.23 10.72
CA ASP A 422 34.29 -3.88 9.62
C ASP A 422 34.12 -2.40 9.23
N ALA A 423 35.01 -1.56 9.75
CA ALA A 423 35.02 -0.13 9.44
C ALA A 423 35.36 0.16 7.96
N GLY A 424 35.96 -0.80 7.25
CA GLY A 424 36.21 -0.70 5.81
C GLY A 424 34.98 -1.01 4.95
N TYR A 425 33.87 -1.45 5.55
CA TYR A 425 32.69 -1.88 4.81
C TYR A 425 31.87 -0.68 4.30
N GLY A 426 32.33 -0.07 3.22
CA GLY A 426 31.78 1.16 2.67
C GLY A 426 30.27 1.15 2.42
N GLN A 427 29.72 0.06 1.88
CA GLN A 427 28.29 -0.06 1.60
C GLN A 427 27.42 0.07 2.87
N ALA A 428 27.91 -0.38 4.03
CA ALA A 428 27.18 -0.25 5.30
C ALA A 428 26.95 1.22 5.68
N TYR A 429 27.88 2.13 5.36
CA TYR A 429 27.70 3.56 5.55
C TYR A 429 26.61 4.14 4.63
N VAL A 430 26.54 3.67 3.38
CA VAL A 430 25.50 4.11 2.43
C VAL A 430 24.11 3.68 2.90
N GLU A 431 23.95 2.43 3.32
CA GLU A 431 22.67 1.92 3.83
C GLU A 431 22.25 2.60 5.14
N LEU A 432 23.21 2.86 6.05
CA LEU A 432 22.95 3.61 7.28
C LEU A 432 22.51 5.04 6.97
N ALA A 433 23.18 5.73 6.04
CA ALA A 433 22.80 7.06 5.60
C ALA A 433 21.40 7.07 4.93
N LYS A 434 21.08 6.06 4.12
CA LYS A 434 19.74 5.87 3.54
C LYS A 434 18.69 5.71 4.65
N ALA A 435 18.98 4.93 5.69
CA ALA A 435 18.08 4.74 6.82
C ALA A 435 17.83 6.06 7.58
N TYR A 436 18.87 6.85 7.86
CA TYR A 436 18.73 8.18 8.46
C TYR A 436 17.92 9.13 7.57
N ALA A 437 18.20 9.18 6.27
CA ALA A 437 17.47 10.05 5.34
C ALA A 437 15.97 9.71 5.23
N LEU A 438 15.60 8.44 5.39
CA LEU A 438 14.20 8.01 5.30
C LEU A 438 13.44 8.13 6.62
N LEU A 439 14.10 7.95 7.76
CA LEU A 439 13.49 7.91 9.10
C LEU A 439 12.53 9.09 9.41
N PRO A 440 12.81 10.35 9.04
CA PRO A 440 11.90 11.48 9.29
C PRO A 440 10.54 11.33 8.63
N SER A 441 10.44 10.59 7.53
CA SER A 441 9.16 10.35 6.85
C SER A 441 8.23 9.40 7.63
N TYR A 442 8.78 8.66 8.60
CA TYR A 442 8.07 7.61 9.34
C TYR A 442 8.05 7.83 10.86
N SER A 443 8.76 8.84 11.38
CA SER A 443 9.01 9.01 12.81
C SER A 443 8.82 10.46 13.28
N ALA A 444 9.21 10.73 14.53
CA ALA A 444 9.21 12.07 15.10
C ALA A 444 10.52 12.83 15.04
N GLU A 445 11.53 12.28 14.35
CA GLU A 445 12.84 12.91 14.28
C GLU A 445 12.81 14.22 13.48
N ILE A 446 13.65 15.16 13.89
CA ILE A 446 13.84 16.42 13.17
C ILE A 446 14.57 16.10 11.87
N GLN A 447 13.93 16.43 10.73
CA GLN A 447 14.42 16.06 9.41
C GLN A 447 15.84 16.56 9.14
N GLU A 448 16.13 17.82 9.46
CA GLU A 448 17.45 18.41 9.19
C GLU A 448 18.57 17.73 10.01
N GLU A 449 18.31 17.33 11.25
CA GLU A 449 19.28 16.62 12.08
C GLU A 449 19.60 15.23 11.51
N MET A 450 18.58 14.52 11.02
CA MET A 450 18.77 13.21 10.38
C MET A 450 19.48 13.33 9.03
N PHE A 451 19.24 14.41 8.28
CA PHE A 451 19.98 14.69 7.04
C PHE A 451 21.45 15.02 7.30
N ASP A 452 21.75 15.83 8.33
CA ASP A 452 23.13 16.09 8.73
C ASP A 452 23.83 14.81 9.16
N GLN A 453 23.14 13.94 9.91
CA GLN A 453 23.65 12.64 10.30
C GLN A 453 23.89 11.71 9.08
N ALA A 454 22.97 11.71 8.10
CA ALA A 454 23.13 10.95 6.87
C ALA A 454 24.37 11.42 6.08
N LEU A 455 24.53 12.73 5.88
CA LEU A 455 25.68 13.29 5.15
C LEU A 455 27.01 13.06 5.89
N ALA A 456 27.03 13.21 7.21
CA ALA A 456 28.20 12.89 8.02
C ALA A 456 28.57 11.40 7.95
N THR A 457 27.57 10.52 7.87
CA THR A 457 27.78 9.07 7.70
C THR A 457 28.38 8.76 6.33
N LEU A 458 27.88 9.38 5.26
CA LEU A 458 28.46 9.22 3.92
C LEU A 458 29.91 9.72 3.87
N ALA A 459 30.20 10.88 4.46
CA ALA A 459 31.56 11.42 4.52
C ALA A 459 32.54 10.47 5.25
N LYS A 460 32.09 9.81 6.33
CA LYS A 460 32.87 8.76 7.00
C LYS A 460 33.09 7.56 6.07
N GLY A 461 32.05 7.09 5.39
CA GLY A 461 32.16 5.97 4.45
C GLY A 461 33.16 6.23 3.33
N VAL A 462 33.10 7.40 2.68
CA VAL A 462 34.01 7.78 1.59
C VAL A 462 35.47 7.87 2.08
N ALA A 463 35.69 8.26 3.33
CA ALA A 463 37.03 8.26 3.91
C ALA A 463 37.62 6.85 4.11
N GLN A 464 36.77 5.82 4.18
CA GLN A 464 37.18 4.41 4.28
C GLN A 464 37.26 3.74 2.91
N ASP A 465 36.35 4.08 2.01
CA ASP A 465 36.25 3.52 0.67
C ASP A 465 35.88 4.62 -0.36
N ALA A 466 36.88 5.06 -1.11
CA ALA A 466 36.70 6.09 -2.13
C ALA A 466 35.88 5.61 -3.34
N SER A 467 35.67 4.29 -3.50
CA SER A 467 34.86 3.75 -4.59
C SER A 467 33.35 3.98 -4.40
N LEU A 468 32.93 4.42 -3.21
CA LEU A 468 31.53 4.71 -2.87
C LEU A 468 30.94 5.94 -3.54
N ASP A 469 31.75 6.79 -4.19
CA ASP A 469 31.28 8.07 -4.74
C ASP A 469 30.00 7.91 -5.58
N ALA A 470 29.90 6.85 -6.37
CA ALA A 470 28.70 6.59 -7.17
C ALA A 470 27.51 6.05 -6.35
N SER A 471 27.74 5.11 -5.43
CA SER A 471 26.69 4.48 -4.63
C SER A 471 26.03 5.44 -3.62
N MET A 472 26.75 6.48 -3.17
CA MET A 472 26.19 7.49 -2.27
C MET A 472 25.31 8.54 -2.97
N GLN A 473 25.40 8.68 -4.30
CA GLN A 473 24.74 9.77 -5.02
C GLN A 473 23.21 9.75 -4.85
N GLY A 474 22.59 8.58 -4.73
CA GLY A 474 21.14 8.47 -4.51
C GLY A 474 20.69 9.11 -3.20
N VAL A 475 21.44 8.88 -2.10
CA VAL A 475 21.13 9.48 -0.79
C VAL A 475 21.44 10.98 -0.78
N LEU A 476 22.56 11.38 -1.40
CA LEU A 476 22.89 12.80 -1.56
C LEU A 476 21.81 13.55 -2.34
N ALA A 477 21.31 12.96 -3.43
CA ALA A 477 20.26 13.53 -4.26
C ALA A 477 18.94 13.69 -3.48
N LEU A 478 18.56 12.69 -2.68
CA LEU A 478 17.37 12.74 -1.83
C LEU A 478 17.45 13.89 -0.80
N VAL A 479 18.60 14.03 -0.12
CA VAL A 479 18.82 15.11 0.86
C VAL A 479 18.84 16.48 0.18
N ALA A 480 19.54 16.62 -0.95
CA ALA A 480 19.59 17.85 -1.72
C ALA A 480 18.20 18.27 -2.22
N TYR A 481 17.41 17.32 -2.72
CA TYR A 481 16.03 17.55 -3.13
C TYR A 481 15.17 18.07 -1.97
N ALA A 482 15.22 17.40 -0.81
CA ALA A 482 14.45 17.82 0.37
C ALA A 482 14.86 19.21 0.89
N ARG A 483 16.11 19.62 0.67
CA ARG A 483 16.64 20.96 1.00
C ARG A 483 16.39 22.02 -0.08
N TRP A 484 15.72 21.66 -1.18
CA TRP A 484 15.54 22.51 -2.36
C TRP A 484 16.85 22.97 -3.02
N ASP A 485 17.91 22.19 -2.86
CA ASP A 485 19.10 22.30 -3.69
C ASP A 485 18.90 21.50 -4.98
N TRP A 486 18.02 22.04 -5.83
CA TRP A 486 17.55 21.39 -7.05
C TRP A 486 18.68 21.04 -8.02
N ILE A 487 19.73 21.87 -8.07
CA ILE A 487 20.84 21.69 -9.00
C ILE A 487 21.71 20.52 -8.53
N THR A 488 22.07 20.49 -7.25
CA THR A 488 22.81 19.36 -6.68
C THR A 488 22.00 18.07 -6.78
N ALA A 489 20.68 18.15 -6.52
CA ALA A 489 19.78 17.00 -6.66
C ALA A 489 19.78 16.43 -8.08
N GLU A 490 19.59 17.25 -9.13
CA GLU A 490 19.60 16.78 -10.53
C GLU A 490 20.91 16.10 -10.89
N VAL A 491 22.04 16.71 -10.54
CA VAL A 491 23.37 16.17 -10.86
C VAL A 491 23.59 14.84 -10.15
N ALA A 492 23.27 14.76 -8.86
CA ALA A 492 23.42 13.54 -8.07
C ALA A 492 22.46 12.43 -8.54
N PHE A 493 21.19 12.74 -8.84
CA PHE A 493 20.25 11.75 -9.39
C PHE A 493 20.73 11.18 -10.73
N ARG A 494 21.21 12.02 -11.66
CA ARG A 494 21.73 11.55 -12.95
C ARG A 494 22.92 10.62 -12.77
N ARG A 495 23.89 11.01 -11.92
CA ARG A 495 25.06 10.16 -11.60
C ARG A 495 24.67 8.84 -10.95
N ALA A 496 23.68 8.83 -10.06
CA ALA A 496 23.18 7.61 -9.46
C ALA A 496 22.55 6.68 -10.52
N LEU A 497 21.74 7.26 -11.43
CA LEU A 497 21.02 6.52 -12.48
C LEU A 497 21.92 5.99 -13.60
N GLU A 498 23.10 6.58 -13.82
CA GLU A 498 24.12 6.04 -14.73
C GLU A 498 24.61 4.64 -14.33
N ARG A 499 24.51 4.29 -13.04
CA ARG A 499 25.05 3.05 -12.49
C ARG A 499 23.97 2.09 -11.96
N ALA A 500 22.90 2.64 -11.39
CA ALA A 500 21.81 1.90 -10.76
C ALA A 500 20.51 2.04 -11.56
N HIS A 501 20.55 1.79 -12.87
CA HIS A 501 19.40 1.95 -13.77
C HIS A 501 18.21 1.02 -13.44
N ASN A 502 18.45 -0.04 -12.66
CA ASN A 502 17.44 -0.98 -12.17
C ASN A 502 17.05 -0.78 -10.69
N ASP A 503 17.43 0.33 -10.05
CA ASP A 503 17.01 0.63 -8.67
C ASP A 503 15.63 1.31 -8.66
N SER A 504 14.60 0.58 -8.20
CA SER A 504 13.22 1.08 -8.14
C SER A 504 13.02 2.22 -7.15
N ASP A 505 13.73 2.22 -6.01
CA ASP A 505 13.67 3.32 -5.02
C ASP A 505 14.23 4.61 -5.64
N LEU A 506 15.37 4.51 -6.33
CA LEU A 506 16.03 5.65 -6.96
C LEU A 506 15.15 6.27 -8.05
N LEU A 507 14.49 5.43 -8.87
CA LEU A 507 13.55 5.89 -9.89
C LEU A 507 12.30 6.56 -9.27
N VAL A 508 11.82 6.06 -8.12
CA VAL A 508 10.74 6.71 -7.35
C VAL A 508 11.16 8.10 -6.87
N TRP A 509 12.34 8.23 -6.29
CA TRP A 509 12.84 9.52 -5.79
C TRP A 509 13.09 10.50 -6.93
N TYR A 510 13.65 10.04 -8.06
CA TYR A 510 13.86 10.90 -9.22
C TYR A 510 12.52 11.32 -9.85
N SER A 511 11.55 10.41 -9.95
CA SER A 511 10.18 10.75 -10.36
C SER A 511 9.59 11.85 -9.48
N GLN A 512 9.76 11.75 -8.16
CA GLN A 512 9.26 12.75 -7.22
C GLN A 512 9.93 14.11 -7.45
N PHE A 513 11.26 14.12 -7.56
CA PHE A 513 12.03 15.33 -7.86
C PHE A 513 11.61 15.97 -9.19
N LEU A 514 11.41 15.18 -10.25
CA LEU A 514 10.97 15.66 -11.56
C LEU A 514 9.61 16.37 -11.49
N ALA A 515 8.65 15.83 -10.73
CA ALA A 515 7.37 16.48 -10.51
C ALA A 515 7.54 17.82 -9.76
N ALA A 516 8.43 17.87 -8.76
CA ALA A 516 8.67 19.08 -7.96
C ALA A 516 9.38 20.20 -8.74
N VAL A 517 10.06 19.88 -9.84
CA VAL A 517 10.66 20.89 -10.75
C VAL A 517 9.80 21.20 -11.98
N GLY A 518 8.58 20.66 -12.05
CA GLY A 518 7.61 20.92 -13.11
C GLY A 518 7.75 20.03 -14.36
N ARG A 519 8.59 18.99 -14.30
CA ARG A 519 8.76 17.97 -15.36
C ARG A 519 7.79 16.80 -15.11
N THR A 520 6.49 17.09 -15.06
CA THR A 520 5.45 16.13 -14.63
C THR A 520 5.26 14.94 -15.57
N ALA A 521 5.41 15.14 -16.89
CA ALA A 521 5.36 14.04 -17.86
C ALA A 521 6.51 13.05 -17.65
N GLU A 522 7.74 13.54 -17.54
CA GLU A 522 8.91 12.70 -17.26
C GLU A 522 8.80 12.04 -15.88
N SER A 523 8.25 12.73 -14.88
CA SER A 523 7.94 12.13 -13.58
C SER A 523 7.08 10.87 -13.71
N ALA A 524 6.03 10.91 -14.53
CA ALA A 524 5.15 9.76 -14.77
C ALA A 524 5.88 8.62 -15.52
N GLU A 525 6.72 8.95 -16.51
CA GLU A 525 7.55 7.97 -17.22
C GLU A 525 8.51 7.24 -16.27
N TYR A 526 9.20 7.96 -15.40
CA TYR A 526 10.11 7.37 -14.41
C TYR A 526 9.36 6.56 -13.34
N ALA A 527 8.17 7.00 -12.91
CA ALA A 527 7.33 6.21 -12.01
C ALA A 527 6.85 4.89 -12.68
N LEU A 528 6.53 4.93 -13.97
CA LEU A 528 6.16 3.74 -14.73
C LEU A 528 7.34 2.78 -14.88
N ARG A 529 8.55 3.30 -15.14
CA ARG A 529 9.78 2.48 -15.15
C ARG A 529 10.03 1.82 -13.80
N ALA A 530 9.87 2.54 -12.69
CA ALA A 530 9.95 1.96 -11.35
C ALA A 530 8.94 0.81 -11.17
N LYS A 531 7.68 1.02 -11.62
CA LYS A 531 6.62 0.00 -11.58
C LYS A 531 6.94 -1.24 -12.42
N GLN A 532 7.62 -1.08 -13.55
CA GLN A 532 8.06 -2.21 -14.38
C GLN A 532 9.16 -3.04 -13.71
N LEU A 533 9.94 -2.46 -12.80
CA LEU A 533 10.95 -3.17 -12.03
C LEU A 533 10.39 -3.74 -10.73
N ASP A 534 9.38 -3.10 -10.13
CA ASP A 534 8.88 -3.47 -8.81
C ASP A 534 7.34 -3.44 -8.76
N VAL A 535 6.75 -4.41 -9.46
CA VAL A 535 5.30 -4.51 -9.69
C VAL A 535 4.50 -4.60 -8.39
N LEU A 536 4.98 -5.34 -7.40
CA LEU A 536 4.31 -5.60 -6.13
C LEU A 536 4.77 -4.67 -5.00
N SER A 537 5.53 -3.61 -5.29
CA SER A 537 5.87 -2.61 -4.28
C SER A 537 4.73 -1.61 -4.09
N PRO A 538 4.17 -1.48 -2.87
CA PRO A 538 3.12 -0.52 -2.61
C PRO A 538 3.60 0.93 -2.81
N VAL A 539 4.84 1.24 -2.44
CA VAL A 539 5.42 2.59 -2.56
C VAL A 539 5.55 3.01 -4.02
N VAL A 540 5.98 2.07 -4.88
CA VAL A 540 6.14 2.32 -6.32
C VAL A 540 4.77 2.54 -7.00
N ASN A 541 3.77 1.74 -6.65
CA ASN A 541 2.40 1.95 -7.14
C ASN A 541 1.82 3.28 -6.66
N HIS A 542 2.08 3.67 -5.40
CA HIS A 542 1.67 4.97 -4.87
C HIS A 542 2.34 6.13 -5.61
N ARG A 543 3.65 6.06 -5.89
CA ARG A 543 4.35 7.09 -6.67
C ARG A 543 3.75 7.24 -8.07
N LEU A 544 3.46 6.13 -8.75
CA LEU A 544 2.81 6.16 -10.06
C LEU A 544 1.41 6.75 -9.99
N SER A 545 0.63 6.43 -8.94
CA SER A 545 -0.65 7.07 -8.69
C SER A 545 -0.54 8.60 -8.61
N VAL A 546 0.40 9.11 -7.81
CA VAL A 546 0.62 10.55 -7.63
C VAL A 546 1.11 11.19 -8.93
N ALA A 547 2.07 10.57 -9.63
CA ALA A 547 2.57 11.10 -10.90
C ALA A 547 1.47 11.16 -11.98
N SER A 548 0.59 10.15 -12.04
CA SER A 548 -0.59 10.14 -12.91
C SER A 548 -1.55 11.30 -12.61
N MET A 549 -1.71 11.71 -11.34
CA MET A 549 -2.52 12.90 -11.02
C MET A 549 -1.92 14.18 -11.63
N TRP A 550 -0.60 14.33 -11.63
CA TRP A 550 0.07 15.54 -12.12
C TRP A 550 0.09 15.67 -13.65
N ILE A 551 -0.32 14.61 -14.36
CA ILE A 551 -0.58 14.62 -15.80
C ILE A 551 -2.08 14.47 -16.11
N ASP A 552 -2.94 14.68 -15.11
CA ASP A 552 -4.41 14.60 -15.21
C ASP A 552 -4.97 13.22 -15.66
N ALA A 553 -4.20 12.15 -15.48
CA ALA A 553 -4.62 10.77 -15.72
C ALA A 553 -5.33 10.18 -14.49
N ASP A 554 -6.46 10.77 -14.10
CA ASP A 554 -7.15 10.47 -12.82
C ASP A 554 -7.61 9.00 -12.69
N ALA A 555 -7.94 8.34 -13.80
CA ALA A 555 -8.30 6.92 -13.81
C ALA A 555 -7.11 6.01 -13.45
N ASP A 556 -5.94 6.32 -14.00
CA ASP A 556 -4.70 5.62 -13.65
C ASP A 556 -4.29 5.92 -12.21
N ALA A 557 -4.41 7.17 -11.78
CA ALA A 557 -4.16 7.57 -10.40
C ALA A 557 -5.01 6.75 -9.41
N ALA A 558 -6.30 6.59 -9.68
CA ALA A 558 -7.22 5.79 -8.87
C ALA A 558 -6.79 4.32 -8.82
N ARG A 559 -6.57 3.71 -10.00
CA ARG A 559 -6.16 2.30 -10.13
C ARG A 559 -4.88 2.00 -9.35
N TYR A 560 -3.85 2.82 -9.50
CA TYR A 560 -2.57 2.56 -8.82
C TYR A 560 -2.63 2.86 -7.32
N ALA A 561 -3.51 3.78 -6.86
CA ALA A 561 -3.77 3.98 -5.44
C ALA A 561 -4.43 2.74 -4.82
N GLU A 562 -5.41 2.14 -5.50
CA GLU A 562 -6.07 0.91 -5.06
C GLU A 562 -5.08 -0.26 -4.96
N ILE A 563 -4.22 -0.44 -5.97
CA ILE A 563 -3.17 -1.47 -5.95
C ILE A 563 -2.21 -1.25 -4.76
N ALA A 564 -1.78 -0.01 -4.52
CA ALA A 564 -0.91 0.28 -3.37
C ALA A 564 -1.61 -0.06 -2.04
N GLU A 565 -2.91 0.19 -1.93
CA GLU A 565 -3.71 -0.16 -0.75
C GLU A 565 -3.86 -1.67 -0.55
N GLU A 566 -4.14 -2.42 -1.63
CA GLU A 566 -4.21 -3.88 -1.62
C GLU A 566 -2.88 -4.51 -1.19
N LEU A 567 -1.76 -3.92 -1.58
CA LEU A 567 -0.41 -4.30 -1.18
C LEU A 567 -0.03 -3.85 0.25
N GLY A 568 -0.98 -3.27 0.99
CA GLY A 568 -0.85 -3.00 2.42
C GLY A 568 -0.44 -1.57 2.78
N MET A 569 -0.19 -0.69 1.80
CA MET A 569 0.09 0.72 2.09
C MET A 569 -1.19 1.47 2.43
N GLY A 570 -1.17 2.19 3.53
CA GLY A 570 -2.29 3.05 3.86
C GLY A 570 -2.34 4.33 3.02
N PRO A 571 -3.50 4.97 2.87
CA PRO A 571 -3.58 6.32 2.28
C PRO A 571 -2.61 7.28 2.95
N THR A 572 -1.73 7.87 2.14
CA THR A 572 -1.01 9.08 2.50
C THR A 572 -2.00 10.25 2.46
N PRO A 573 -2.22 10.99 3.55
CA PRO A 573 -3.30 11.98 3.62
C PRO A 573 -3.32 12.98 2.45
N ASP A 574 -2.16 13.52 2.07
CA ASP A 574 -2.09 14.61 1.08
C ASP A 574 -2.52 14.13 -0.33
N ALA A 575 -1.91 13.05 -0.84
CA ALA A 575 -2.28 12.50 -2.16
C ALA A 575 -3.71 11.93 -2.17
N PHE A 576 -4.13 11.28 -1.08
CA PHE A 576 -5.48 10.71 -0.99
C PHE A 576 -6.55 11.79 -1.01
N ILE A 577 -6.36 12.89 -0.27
CA ILE A 577 -7.30 14.02 -0.28
C ILE A 577 -7.45 14.58 -1.70
N VAL A 578 -6.34 14.85 -2.39
CA VAL A 578 -6.38 15.36 -3.77
C VAL A 578 -7.13 14.39 -4.69
N LEU A 579 -6.77 13.11 -4.67
CA LEU A 579 -7.42 12.07 -5.49
C LEU A 579 -8.93 11.98 -5.23
N LYS A 580 -9.35 11.97 -3.96
CA LYS A 580 -10.78 11.86 -3.59
C LYS A 580 -11.56 13.13 -3.90
N LEU A 581 -10.98 14.31 -3.75
CA LEU A 581 -11.59 15.56 -4.21
C LEU A 581 -11.81 15.56 -5.72
N ARG A 582 -10.83 15.06 -6.50
CA ARG A 582 -10.98 14.91 -7.96
C ARG A 582 -12.08 13.90 -8.35
N GLN A 583 -12.25 12.84 -7.57
CA GLN A 583 -13.35 11.87 -7.70
C GLN A 583 -14.69 12.41 -7.19
N ARG A 584 -14.74 13.62 -6.61
CA ARG A 584 -15.90 14.19 -5.90
C ARG A 584 -16.40 13.33 -4.73
N ASP A 585 -15.53 12.51 -4.17
CA ASP A 585 -15.82 11.69 -2.99
C ASP A 585 -15.52 12.47 -1.71
N HIS A 586 -16.38 13.43 -1.39
CA HIS A 586 -16.22 14.27 -0.20
C HIS A 586 -16.45 13.46 1.09
N THR A 587 -17.15 12.33 0.99
CA THR A 587 -17.42 11.43 2.13
C THR A 587 -16.15 10.75 2.63
N ALA A 588 -15.22 10.41 1.73
CA ALA A 588 -13.91 9.89 2.09
C ALA A 588 -12.95 10.98 2.60
N VAL A 589 -13.08 12.23 2.14
CA VAL A 589 -12.18 13.34 2.51
C VAL A 589 -12.52 13.90 3.91
N ARG A 590 -13.81 14.05 4.23
CA ARG A 590 -14.28 14.62 5.49
C ARG A 590 -13.64 14.03 6.75
N PRO A 591 -13.63 12.69 6.97
CA PRO A 591 -13.06 12.11 8.18
C PRO A 591 -11.55 12.33 8.29
N LEU A 592 -10.83 12.51 7.17
CA LEU A 592 -9.39 12.79 7.19
C LEU A 592 -9.12 14.22 7.65
N LEU A 593 -9.80 15.21 7.07
CA LEU A 593 -9.64 16.61 7.48
C LEU A 593 -10.04 16.81 8.94
N ILE A 594 -11.15 16.20 9.39
CA ILE A 594 -11.57 16.21 10.80
C ILE A 594 -10.55 15.50 11.69
N GLY A 595 -10.05 14.34 11.26
CA GLY A 595 -9.09 13.54 12.01
C GLY A 595 -7.81 14.32 12.28
N VAL A 596 -7.27 14.98 11.25
CA VAL A 596 -6.08 15.84 11.36
C VAL A 596 -6.32 17.00 12.33
N GLN A 597 -7.48 17.66 12.29
CA GLN A 597 -7.77 18.75 13.21
C GLN A 597 -7.92 18.28 14.66
N THR A 598 -8.74 17.26 14.88
CA THR A 598 -9.02 16.70 16.21
C THR A 598 -7.77 16.21 16.92
N MET A 599 -6.85 15.62 16.15
CA MET A 599 -5.55 15.14 16.62
C MET A 599 -4.69 16.22 17.27
N PHE A 600 -4.84 17.47 16.84
CA PHE A 600 -4.14 18.63 17.42
C PHE A 600 -5.08 19.54 18.22
N ALA A 601 -6.26 19.02 18.61
CA ALA A 601 -7.31 19.78 19.31
C ALA A 601 -7.69 21.09 18.59
N ARG A 602 -7.68 21.07 17.25
CA ARG A 602 -8.01 22.24 16.41
C ARG A 602 -9.49 22.23 16.01
N PRO A 603 -10.12 23.42 15.87
CA PRO A 603 -11.48 23.53 15.38
C PRO A 603 -11.68 22.92 13.99
N THR A 604 -12.83 22.30 13.75
CA THR A 604 -13.20 21.65 12.48
C THR A 604 -14.21 22.44 11.67
N ALA A 605 -14.63 23.62 12.15
CA ALA A 605 -15.75 24.38 11.59
C ALA A 605 -15.54 24.86 10.14
N TRP A 606 -14.30 24.87 9.64
CA TRP A 606 -13.99 25.21 8.24
C TRP A 606 -14.14 24.02 7.28
N VAL A 607 -14.16 22.78 7.78
CA VAL A 607 -14.11 21.56 6.96
C VAL A 607 -15.41 21.38 6.16
N ASP A 608 -16.57 21.42 6.82
CA ASP A 608 -17.85 21.21 6.15
C ASP A 608 -18.18 22.33 5.15
N PRO A 609 -17.98 23.64 5.46
CA PRO A 609 -18.14 24.70 4.48
C PRO A 609 -17.24 24.53 3.25
N LEU A 610 -15.98 24.11 3.42
CA LEU A 610 -15.10 23.82 2.30
C LEU A 610 -15.69 22.72 1.41
N LEU A 611 -16.08 21.58 1.98
CA LEU A 611 -16.61 20.45 1.21
C LEU A 611 -17.95 20.77 0.54
N ASP A 612 -18.80 21.58 1.18
CA ASP A 612 -20.04 22.12 0.58
C ASP A 612 -19.74 22.96 -0.65
N ALA A 613 -18.74 23.86 -0.59
CA ALA A 613 -18.36 24.71 -1.71
C ALA A 613 -17.79 23.93 -2.90
N LEU A 614 -17.09 22.83 -2.64
CA LEU A 614 -16.60 21.95 -3.69
C LEU A 614 -17.71 21.12 -4.35
N ALA A 615 -18.82 20.89 -3.62
CA ALA A 615 -19.99 20.20 -4.17
C ALA A 615 -20.89 21.17 -4.94
N SER A 616 -21.01 22.41 -4.46
CA SER A 616 -21.95 23.42 -4.97
C SER A 616 -21.29 24.80 -5.05
N PRO A 617 -21.08 25.37 -6.26
CA PRO A 617 -20.43 26.66 -6.45
C PRO A 617 -21.06 27.82 -5.65
N GLU A 618 -22.39 27.83 -5.49
CA GLU A 618 -23.13 28.82 -4.68
C GLU A 618 -22.67 28.88 -3.21
N ARG A 619 -22.05 27.81 -2.69
CA ARG A 619 -21.57 27.73 -1.29
C ARG A 619 -20.14 28.27 -1.12
N ARG A 620 -19.51 28.77 -2.19
CA ARG A 620 -18.14 29.29 -2.19
C ARG A 620 -17.95 30.45 -1.21
N ALA A 621 -18.82 31.46 -1.20
CA ALA A 621 -18.64 32.64 -0.35
C ALA A 621 -18.63 32.28 1.16
N PRO A 622 -19.59 31.50 1.69
CA PRO A 622 -19.52 30.99 3.06
C PRO A 622 -18.25 30.21 3.39
N ALA A 623 -17.74 29.40 2.46
CA ALA A 623 -16.51 28.62 2.66
C ALA A 623 -15.27 29.52 2.76
N VAL A 624 -15.17 30.51 1.88
CA VAL A 624 -14.08 31.51 1.90
C VAL A 624 -14.07 32.28 3.21
N GLU A 625 -15.24 32.65 3.74
CA GLU A 625 -15.36 33.33 5.03
C GLU A 625 -14.98 32.42 6.21
N ALA A 626 -15.46 31.17 6.23
CA ALA A 626 -15.14 30.19 7.27
C ALA A 626 -13.64 29.89 7.32
N LEU A 627 -13.03 29.68 6.15
CA LEU A 627 -11.60 29.38 6.04
C LEU A 627 -10.72 30.60 6.36
N ALA A 628 -11.16 31.82 6.02
CA ALA A 628 -10.46 33.06 6.39
C ALA A 628 -10.42 33.26 7.91
N ARG A 629 -11.55 33.01 8.59
CA ARG A 629 -11.62 33.08 10.06
C ARG A 629 -10.70 32.03 10.70
N ALA A 630 -10.73 30.80 10.19
CA ALA A 630 -9.87 29.73 10.68
C ALA A 630 -8.37 30.01 10.42
N GLU A 631 -8.03 30.65 9.30
CA GLU A 631 -6.68 31.14 9.01
C GLU A 631 -6.22 32.21 10.01
N GLN A 632 -7.05 33.23 10.26
CA GLN A 632 -6.74 34.30 11.22
C GLN A 632 -6.55 33.76 12.64
N ALA A 633 -7.36 32.77 13.03
CA ALA A 633 -7.24 32.07 14.30
C ALA A 633 -6.06 31.08 14.35
N ARG A 634 -5.40 30.81 13.21
CA ARG A 634 -4.34 29.80 13.05
C ARG A 634 -4.81 28.37 13.35
N ASP A 635 -6.08 28.11 13.09
CA ASP A 635 -6.72 26.81 13.30
C ASP A 635 -6.37 25.79 12.21
N VAL A 636 -5.95 26.24 11.02
CA VAL A 636 -5.67 25.37 9.88
C VAL A 636 -4.16 25.21 9.68
N PRO A 637 -3.62 23.97 9.58
CA PRO A 637 -2.23 23.80 9.22
C PRO A 637 -1.93 24.41 7.83
N PRO A 638 -0.81 25.15 7.65
CA PRO A 638 -0.52 25.90 6.43
C PRO A 638 -0.64 25.10 5.13
N LYS A 639 -0.27 23.81 5.13
CA LYS A 639 -0.37 22.95 3.95
C LYS A 639 -1.81 22.66 3.49
N TYR A 640 -2.73 22.47 4.43
CA TYR A 640 -4.15 22.25 4.08
C TYR A 640 -4.82 23.57 3.72
N LEU A 641 -4.38 24.68 4.32
CA LEU A 641 -4.82 26.01 3.96
C LEU A 641 -4.43 26.36 2.52
N PHE A 642 -3.18 26.08 2.13
CA PHE A 642 -2.69 26.22 0.75
C PHE A 642 -3.58 25.46 -0.23
N GLY A 643 -3.80 24.16 0.00
CA GLY A 643 -4.67 23.34 -0.86
C GLY A 643 -6.11 23.83 -0.90
N ALA A 644 -6.70 24.18 0.24
CA ALA A 644 -8.07 24.68 0.30
C ALA A 644 -8.25 25.99 -0.49
N TRP A 645 -7.28 26.91 -0.43
CA TRP A 645 -7.32 28.13 -1.26
C TRP A 645 -7.21 27.86 -2.75
N LEU A 646 -6.38 26.87 -3.15
CA LEU A 646 -6.32 26.43 -4.54
C LEU A 646 -7.67 25.91 -5.03
N TYR A 647 -8.31 25.02 -4.27
CA TYR A 647 -9.61 24.44 -4.63
C TYR A 647 -10.75 25.46 -4.65
N LEU A 648 -10.69 26.52 -3.82
CA LEU A 648 -11.66 27.62 -3.86
C LEU A 648 -11.37 28.65 -4.96
N GLY A 649 -10.24 28.54 -5.68
CA GLY A 649 -9.83 29.49 -6.71
C GLY A 649 -9.37 30.85 -6.16
N GLU A 650 -8.94 30.91 -4.89
CA GLU A 650 -8.45 32.12 -4.22
C GLU A 650 -6.93 32.27 -4.43
N ALA A 651 -6.51 32.67 -5.64
CA ALA A 651 -5.11 32.65 -6.05
C ALA A 651 -4.16 33.49 -5.17
N GLU A 652 -4.56 34.70 -4.78
CA GLU A 652 -3.75 35.56 -3.90
C GLU A 652 -3.56 34.92 -2.51
N ARG A 653 -4.63 34.35 -1.93
CA ARG A 653 -4.54 33.67 -0.62
C ARG A 653 -3.72 32.39 -0.69
N ALA A 654 -3.83 31.65 -1.80
CA ALA A 654 -2.99 30.49 -2.05
C ALA A 654 -1.52 30.88 -2.19
N LEU A 655 -1.21 31.99 -2.87
CA LEU A 655 0.15 32.50 -2.98
C LEU A 655 0.72 32.84 -1.60
N GLU A 656 -0.01 33.59 -0.79
CA GLU A 656 0.41 33.97 0.56
C GLU A 656 0.60 32.75 1.47
N ALA A 657 -0.27 31.73 1.36
CA ALA A 657 -0.09 30.46 2.05
C ALA A 657 1.15 29.69 1.57
N GLY A 658 1.41 29.67 0.26
CA GLY A 658 2.60 29.07 -0.34
C GLY A 658 3.90 29.76 0.09
N LEU A 659 3.91 31.10 0.14
CA LEU A 659 5.05 31.88 0.62
C LEU A 659 5.34 31.59 2.09
N ARG A 660 4.31 31.45 2.94
CA ARG A 660 4.51 31.03 4.35
C ARG A 660 5.12 29.64 4.46
N LEU A 661 4.68 28.70 3.61
CA LEU A 661 5.21 27.34 3.55
C LEU A 661 6.69 27.26 3.16
N THR A 662 7.27 28.32 2.56
CA THR A 662 8.71 28.37 2.29
C THR A 662 9.58 28.37 3.56
N ASN A 663 9.01 28.76 4.69
CA ASN A 663 9.66 28.70 6.01
C ASN A 663 9.51 27.33 6.69
N ASP A 664 8.72 26.42 6.12
CA ASP A 664 8.45 25.06 6.63
C ASP A 664 8.53 24.05 5.46
N ARG A 665 9.74 23.90 4.91
CA ARG A 665 10.00 23.06 3.73
C ARG A 665 9.43 21.63 3.86
N PRO A 666 9.58 20.92 5.01
CA PRO A 666 9.04 19.56 5.15
C PRO A 666 7.53 19.47 4.95
N SER A 667 6.78 20.53 5.25
CA SER A 667 5.32 20.58 5.07
C SER A 667 4.89 20.98 3.67
N PHE A 668 5.80 21.47 2.82
CA PHE A 668 5.45 21.99 1.51
C PHE A 668 5.68 20.96 0.40
N ASN A 669 4.59 20.34 -0.04
CA ASN A 669 4.59 19.55 -1.27
C ASN A 669 4.64 20.46 -2.51
N VAL A 670 5.84 20.72 -3.00
CA VAL A 670 6.08 21.57 -4.18
C VAL A 670 5.44 21.00 -5.45
N GLU A 671 5.29 19.68 -5.58
CA GLU A 671 4.64 19.06 -6.75
C GLU A 671 3.22 19.63 -6.99
N PHE A 672 2.52 19.99 -5.91
CA PHE A 672 1.14 20.46 -6.01
C PHE A 672 1.00 21.78 -6.77
N ILE A 673 2.06 22.60 -6.86
CA ILE A 673 2.02 23.85 -7.63
C ILE A 673 1.88 23.61 -9.14
N PHE A 674 2.24 22.42 -9.63
CA PHE A 674 2.12 22.05 -11.05
C PHE A 674 0.82 21.32 -11.38
N SER A 675 -0.05 21.10 -10.39
CA SER A 675 -1.36 20.53 -10.60
C SER A 675 -2.29 21.44 -11.41
N ARG A 676 -3.40 20.87 -11.90
CA ARG A 676 -4.49 21.65 -12.51
C ARG A 676 -5.17 22.58 -11.50
N GLU A 677 -5.25 22.17 -10.24
CA GLU A 677 -5.83 22.98 -9.16
C GLU A 677 -5.01 24.25 -8.89
N ALA A 678 -3.69 24.18 -9.13
CA ALA A 678 -2.77 25.29 -8.98
C ALA A 678 -2.70 26.24 -10.20
N ARG A 679 -3.55 26.06 -11.22
CA ARG A 679 -3.53 26.91 -12.42
C ARG A 679 -3.69 28.39 -12.10
N GLY A 680 -4.67 28.75 -11.27
CA GLY A 680 -4.90 30.15 -10.87
C GLY A 680 -3.71 30.77 -10.13
N LEU A 681 -3.02 29.98 -9.29
CA LEU A 681 -1.78 30.39 -8.62
C LEU A 681 -0.66 30.63 -9.63
N ARG A 682 -0.48 29.74 -10.60
CA ARG A 682 0.59 29.81 -11.62
C ARG A 682 0.43 30.98 -12.59
N GLN A 683 -0.81 31.40 -12.83
CA GLN A 683 -1.14 32.57 -13.65
C GLN A 683 -1.10 33.90 -12.86
N HIS A 684 -0.92 33.84 -11.54
CA HIS A 684 -0.90 35.02 -10.70
C HIS A 684 0.32 35.91 -11.01
N PRO A 685 0.18 37.25 -11.10
CA PRO A 685 1.31 38.15 -11.44
C PRO A 685 2.52 38.03 -10.51
N ARG A 686 2.27 37.69 -9.24
CA ARG A 686 3.29 37.51 -8.20
C ARG A 686 3.81 36.07 -8.07
N PHE A 687 3.40 35.13 -8.94
CA PHE A 687 3.85 33.73 -8.87
C PHE A 687 5.38 33.58 -8.88
N GLY A 688 6.06 34.45 -9.62
CA GLY A 688 7.53 34.50 -9.64
C GLY A 688 8.18 34.78 -8.27
N GLU A 689 7.48 35.33 -7.29
CA GLU A 689 7.98 35.45 -5.91
C GLU A 689 8.13 34.08 -5.27
N LEU A 690 7.10 33.22 -5.38
CA LEU A 690 7.11 31.86 -4.85
C LEU A 690 8.20 31.02 -5.51
N VAL A 691 8.31 31.06 -6.84
CA VAL A 691 9.35 30.37 -7.62
C VAL A 691 10.76 30.78 -7.19
N ARG A 692 10.97 32.06 -6.85
CA ARG A 692 12.25 32.55 -6.34
C ARG A 692 12.51 32.09 -4.92
N ALA A 693 11.51 32.17 -4.05
CA ALA A 693 11.61 31.77 -2.66
C ALA A 693 11.97 30.28 -2.50
N ILE A 694 11.44 29.42 -3.37
CA ILE A 694 11.80 28.00 -3.39
C ILE A 694 13.02 27.68 -4.29
N GLY A 695 13.59 28.65 -5.01
CA GLY A 695 14.82 28.47 -5.78
C GLY A 695 14.69 27.85 -7.18
N LEU A 696 13.49 27.51 -7.66
CA LEU A 696 13.28 26.81 -8.94
C LEU A 696 13.77 27.58 -10.17
N HIS A 697 13.69 28.93 -10.17
CA HIS A 697 14.19 29.75 -11.29
C HIS A 697 15.65 29.45 -11.66
N ARG A 698 16.53 29.18 -10.67
CA ARG A 698 17.95 28.86 -10.92
C ARG A 698 18.11 27.51 -11.59
N TYR A 699 17.27 26.55 -11.19
CA TYR A 699 17.23 25.23 -11.81
C TYR A 699 16.77 25.35 -13.27
N TRP A 700 15.68 26.07 -13.53
CA TRP A 700 15.14 26.26 -14.88
C TRP A 700 16.08 27.03 -15.80
N ASP A 701 16.79 28.05 -15.29
CA ASP A 701 17.79 28.78 -16.07
C ASP A 701 18.97 27.87 -16.49
N ARG A 702 19.27 26.80 -15.73
CA ARG A 702 20.36 25.86 -16.03
C ARG A 702 19.93 24.64 -16.85
N PHE A 703 18.80 24.04 -16.52
CA PHE A 703 18.35 22.75 -17.08
C PHE A 703 17.17 22.86 -18.05
N GLY A 704 16.63 24.07 -18.22
CA GLY A 704 15.49 24.34 -19.09
C GLY A 704 14.21 24.62 -18.31
N TRP A 705 13.39 25.50 -18.89
CA TRP A 705 12.09 25.88 -18.34
C TRP A 705 11.03 24.83 -18.70
N PRO A 706 10.11 24.48 -17.77
CA PRO A 706 8.97 23.64 -18.09
C PRO A 706 8.18 24.23 -19.26
N PRO A 707 7.62 23.43 -20.18
CA PRO A 707 6.91 23.95 -21.36
C PRO A 707 5.78 24.93 -21.04
N MET A 708 5.16 24.77 -19.88
CA MET A 708 4.08 25.61 -19.38
C MET A 708 4.55 26.94 -18.78
N CYS A 709 5.85 27.14 -18.55
CA CYS A 709 6.42 28.27 -17.84
C CYS A 709 7.34 29.10 -18.75
N ARG A 710 7.31 30.43 -18.60
CA ARG A 710 8.18 31.33 -19.34
C ARG A 710 8.67 32.47 -18.43
N LYS A 711 9.88 32.95 -18.72
CA LYS A 711 10.48 34.13 -18.10
C LYS A 711 10.49 35.28 -19.11
N SER A 712 9.97 36.44 -18.71
CA SER A 712 10.03 37.68 -19.49
C SER A 712 10.58 38.77 -18.59
N GLY A 713 11.88 39.05 -18.72
CA GLY A 713 12.61 39.91 -17.77
C GLY A 713 12.59 39.30 -16.37
N GLU A 714 12.02 40.03 -15.40
CA GLU A 714 11.83 39.55 -14.02
C GLU A 714 10.48 38.86 -13.80
N THR A 715 9.57 38.87 -14.77
CA THR A 715 8.27 38.22 -14.61
C THR A 715 8.37 36.75 -14.97
N ILE A 716 7.83 35.90 -14.11
CA ILE A 716 7.68 34.46 -14.34
C ILE A 716 6.19 34.16 -14.40
N ALA A 717 5.74 33.59 -15.52
CA ALA A 717 4.35 33.22 -15.73
C ALA A 717 4.27 31.76 -16.19
N CYS A 718 3.28 31.03 -15.68
CA CYS A 718 3.01 29.66 -16.09
C CYS A 718 1.52 29.45 -16.42
N ALA A 719 1.23 28.67 -17.47
CA ALA A 719 -0.08 28.50 -18.11
C ALA A 719 -1.03 27.47 -17.45
#